data_AF-A0A926JEI3-F1
#
_entry.id   AF-A0A926JEI3-F1
#
_cell.length_a   1.000
_cell.length_b   1.000
_cell.length_c   1.000
_cell.angle_alpha   90.00
_cell.angle_beta   90.00
_cell.angle_gamma   90.00
#
_symmetry.space_group_name_H-M   'P 1'
#
loop_
_entity.id
_entity.type
_entity.pdbx_description
1 polymer ?
#
loop_
_entity_poly.entity_id
_entity_poly.type
_entity_poly.pdbx_seq_one_letter_code
_entity_poly.pdbx_strand_id
1 'polypeptide(L)'
;MARTTRGARTKAQEKGASGETSEKQMKVAQTKAKAAGKSAASKAESAKTERKPAAAKAATSRAKTTPRKAAAAAPKPAAAPQKTQPSKVEAPAVQLEKAASVTSGRVDSSHPETPKQPDPAQVMKEALKIGASAPTARRLAENIERIEALSQRLMTAFSSRGMPNPGVEGPGPDFIMTATNAWMKTMTDRPSRVIEQQVNFWGETLKNYANAQVALAKGKFDLPDVAQDDEPKDKRFSNALWRTHPYFKFVKRQYQINVETLRDAADSLELSDDVARRRIDWMTNQIIDMISPTNFLATNPDALERAVATEGESLVKGLENLVRDVEQSGGEMVVSLADRNAFTVGENIGNSEGIVVHRTPMFELIQYKPTTDQVYELPLLIFPPWINKFYILDLKPQNSLIRWMVDQGYTVFVVSWKNPDASYSEVGMEEYVASYLEAMDVVLEKTDQKKLNAVGYCIAGTTLSLTLALLKQRGDTRVNSATLFTTLTDFSDQGEFVTFLQDDFVNGIAEEVSRYGLMRAQLMSRTMSFLRANDLVWGPAIRSYMMGETPPAFDLLFWNGDSTNLPGRMAMQYLRQLCQQNAFATDGFEIFGHKLRLSDVTLPMCAIACETDHIAPWKDCWRGVAAMGSQDKTFILSESGHIAGIVNPPSKKKYGHYVGGLDYANGFQKWRDDSTFSEGSWWPHWSEWLANRSGRKVSARDLSEGLEQAPGTYVHERAA
;
A
#
# COMPACT_ATOMS: atom_id res chain seq x y z
N MET A 1 35.74 5.77 -58.32
CA MET A 1 35.81 5.17 -59.67
C MET A 1 34.76 4.06 -59.71
N ALA A 2 33.58 4.34 -60.27
CA ALA A 2 33.10 3.81 -61.55
C ALA A 2 32.92 2.27 -61.50
N ARG A 3 31.77 1.66 -61.78
CA ARG A 3 30.52 2.11 -62.41
C ARG A 3 29.55 0.90 -62.36
N THR A 4 28.24 1.13 -62.18
CA THR A 4 27.08 0.54 -62.93
C THR A 4 27.06 -0.97 -63.26
N THR A 5 25.97 -1.75 -63.22
CA THR A 5 24.52 -1.54 -63.05
C THR A 5 23.81 -2.92 -63.12
N ARG A 6 22.68 -3.03 -62.42
CA ARG A 6 21.36 -3.58 -62.81
C ARG A 6 21.23 -4.79 -63.76
N GLY A 7 20.31 -5.67 -63.34
CA GLY A 7 19.16 -6.12 -64.16
C GLY A 7 19.11 -7.64 -64.32
N ALA A 8 18.28 -8.41 -63.64
CA ALA A 8 16.80 -8.48 -63.60
C ALA A 8 16.24 -9.61 -64.47
N ARG A 9 15.49 -10.53 -63.81
CA ARG A 9 14.33 -11.32 -64.29
C ARG A 9 14.64 -12.35 -65.41
N THR A 10 14.07 -13.56 -65.46
CA THR A 10 12.66 -13.95 -65.28
C THR A 10 12.54 -15.49 -65.39
N LYS A 11 11.55 -16.10 -64.70
CA LYS A 11 10.62 -17.20 -65.11
C LYS A 11 11.17 -18.47 -65.83
N ALA A 12 10.68 -19.69 -65.66
CA ALA A 12 9.55 -20.30 -64.95
C ALA A 12 9.63 -21.85 -65.13
N GLN A 13 8.74 -22.56 -64.42
CA GLN A 13 8.17 -23.89 -64.71
C GLN A 13 9.03 -25.14 -64.39
N GLU A 14 8.52 -26.25 -63.87
CA GLU A 14 7.26 -26.63 -63.20
C GLU A 14 7.37 -28.12 -62.79
N LYS A 15 6.62 -28.55 -61.75
CA LYS A 15 6.26 -29.94 -61.34
C LYS A 15 7.33 -30.74 -60.56
N GLY A 16 7.05 -31.36 -59.42
CA GLY A 16 5.80 -31.55 -58.65
C GLY A 16 6.04 -32.44 -57.40
N ALA A 17 4.97 -32.61 -56.61
CA ALA A 17 4.79 -33.39 -55.35
C ALA A 17 5.28 -32.67 -54.06
N SER A 18 4.45 -32.07 -53.19
CA SER A 18 3.18 -32.41 -52.50
C SER A 18 3.31 -33.46 -51.38
N GLY A 19 3.13 -33.03 -50.13
CA GLY A 19 2.86 -33.89 -48.99
C GLY A 19 3.02 -33.18 -47.63
N GLU A 20 1.88 -32.92 -46.98
CA GLU A 20 1.72 -32.69 -45.53
C GLU A 20 2.24 -31.39 -44.90
N THR A 21 1.33 -30.41 -44.72
CA THR A 21 1.12 -29.63 -43.46
C THR A 21 0.13 -28.49 -43.71
N SER A 22 -1.17 -28.78 -43.73
CA SER A 22 -2.19 -27.73 -43.62
C SER A 22 -3.48 -28.29 -43.04
N GLU A 23 -3.49 -28.53 -41.72
CA GLU A 23 -4.73 -28.84 -40.99
C GLU A 23 -4.77 -28.20 -39.59
N LYS A 24 -3.84 -27.28 -39.27
CA LYS A 24 -3.76 -26.60 -37.97
C LYS A 24 -3.95 -25.08 -38.00
N GLN A 25 -4.26 -24.47 -39.15
CA GLN A 25 -4.53 -23.02 -39.25
C GLN A 25 -5.98 -22.65 -39.62
N MET A 26 -6.88 -23.61 -39.80
CA MET A 26 -8.32 -23.36 -39.97
C MET A 26 -9.16 -23.97 -38.83
N LYS A 27 -8.82 -23.69 -37.56
CA LYS A 27 -9.70 -24.01 -36.42
C LYS A 27 -9.73 -22.96 -35.30
N VAL A 28 -9.11 -21.80 -35.49
CA VAL A 28 -9.08 -20.71 -34.49
C VAL A 28 -9.92 -19.49 -34.91
N ALA A 29 -10.46 -19.47 -36.13
CA ALA A 29 -11.27 -18.35 -36.65
C ALA A 29 -12.80 -18.57 -36.58
N GLN A 30 -13.29 -19.66 -35.99
CA GLN A 30 -14.73 -19.97 -35.92
C GLN A 30 -15.34 -20.05 -34.51
N THR A 31 -14.60 -19.66 -33.47
CA THR A 31 -15.10 -19.68 -32.07
C THR A 31 -15.23 -18.29 -31.44
N LYS A 32 -15.17 -17.21 -32.24
CA LYS A 32 -15.43 -15.83 -31.79
C LYS A 32 -16.65 -15.14 -32.43
N ALA A 33 -17.49 -15.90 -33.13
CA ALA A 33 -18.73 -15.41 -33.72
C ALA A 33 -19.93 -16.26 -33.26
N LYS A 34 -20.16 -16.30 -31.94
CA LYS A 34 -21.39 -16.86 -31.34
C LYS A 34 -21.62 -16.36 -29.91
N ALA A 35 -21.56 -15.04 -29.72
CA ALA A 35 -22.04 -14.36 -28.51
C ALA A 35 -22.36 -12.88 -28.81
N ALA A 36 -23.11 -12.65 -29.89
CA ALA A 36 -23.70 -11.35 -30.18
C ALA A 36 -25.00 -11.62 -30.94
N GLY A 37 -26.13 -11.48 -30.25
CA GLY A 37 -27.44 -11.63 -30.85
C GLY A 37 -28.44 -12.32 -29.94
N LYS A 38 -29.00 -11.56 -28.98
CA LYS A 38 -30.40 -11.65 -28.51
C LYS A 38 -30.60 -10.67 -27.36
N SER A 39 -31.13 -9.49 -27.66
CA SER A 39 -32.24 -8.87 -26.91
C SER A 39 -32.47 -7.45 -27.46
N ALA A 40 -33.41 -7.33 -28.39
CA ALA A 40 -34.09 -6.09 -28.69
C ALA A 40 -35.54 -6.45 -29.05
N ALA A 41 -36.47 -6.15 -28.15
CA ALA A 41 -37.82 -5.65 -28.44
C ALA A 41 -38.72 -5.67 -27.19
N SER A 42 -38.96 -4.50 -26.59
CA SER A 42 -40.31 -4.06 -26.23
C SER A 42 -40.38 -2.52 -26.07
N LYS A 43 -41.00 -1.87 -27.07
CA LYS A 43 -41.91 -0.70 -27.09
C LYS A 43 -41.88 0.27 -25.88
N ALA A 44 -41.60 1.58 -26.06
CA ALA A 44 -42.51 2.69 -26.51
C ALA A 44 -43.71 2.88 -25.56
N GLU A 45 -44.02 4.02 -24.93
CA GLU A 45 -44.15 5.47 -25.26
C GLU A 45 -43.90 6.28 -23.95
N SER A 46 -43.52 7.57 -23.88
CA SER A 46 -44.28 8.73 -24.37
C SER A 46 -43.51 10.07 -24.22
N ALA A 47 -43.75 10.94 -25.20
CA ALA A 47 -43.89 12.40 -25.11
C ALA A 47 -42.67 13.34 -24.89
N LYS A 48 -42.34 14.00 -26.01
CA LYS A 48 -41.64 15.27 -26.23
C LYS A 48 -42.10 16.40 -25.29
N THR A 49 -41.18 17.33 -24.94
CA THR A 49 -41.34 18.76 -25.28
C THR A 49 -39.96 19.46 -25.32
N GLU A 50 -39.69 20.13 -26.44
CA GLU A 50 -38.55 21.03 -26.65
C GLU A 50 -38.75 22.37 -25.91
N ARG A 51 -37.65 23.00 -25.45
CA ARG A 51 -37.20 24.31 -25.96
C ARG A 51 -35.94 24.80 -25.23
N LYS A 52 -35.00 25.31 -26.02
CA LYS A 52 -33.78 26.06 -25.65
C LYS A 52 -34.02 27.54 -26.06
N PRO A 53 -33.05 28.47 -25.89
CA PRO A 53 -32.77 29.28 -24.71
C PRO A 53 -32.97 30.80 -24.96
N ALA A 54 -32.81 31.64 -23.93
CA ALA A 54 -32.54 33.08 -24.15
C ALA A 54 -31.69 33.69 -23.02
N ALA A 55 -30.69 34.45 -23.43
CA ALA A 55 -29.82 35.30 -22.63
C ALA A 55 -30.33 36.75 -22.60
N ALA A 56 -30.03 37.53 -21.55
CA ALA A 56 -29.60 38.94 -21.63
C ALA A 56 -29.36 39.61 -20.26
N LYS A 57 -28.10 40.03 -20.06
CA LYS A 57 -27.57 41.35 -19.64
C LYS A 57 -28.29 42.23 -18.59
N ALA A 58 -27.52 42.48 -17.51
CA ALA A 58 -27.01 43.77 -16.97
C ALA A 58 -27.95 44.96 -16.68
N ALA A 59 -27.88 45.50 -15.43
CA ALA A 59 -27.41 46.86 -15.13
C ALA A 59 -27.51 47.24 -13.62
N THR A 60 -26.36 47.60 -13.04
CA THR A 60 -26.05 48.70 -12.08
C THR A 60 -27.12 49.32 -11.17
N SER A 61 -26.79 49.47 -9.88
CA SER A 61 -26.80 50.78 -9.21
C SER A 61 -25.83 50.83 -8.01
N ARG A 62 -25.41 52.05 -7.68
CA ARG A 62 -24.25 52.47 -6.89
C ARG A 62 -24.78 53.28 -5.70
N ALA A 63 -24.28 53.10 -4.48
CA ALA A 63 -24.33 54.14 -3.45
C ALA A 63 -23.17 54.00 -2.44
N LYS A 64 -22.40 55.08 -2.31
CA LYS A 64 -21.33 55.32 -1.35
C LYS A 64 -21.92 55.83 -0.03
N THR A 65 -21.29 55.53 1.10
CA THR A 65 -20.94 56.50 2.17
C THR A 65 -20.01 55.90 3.22
N THR A 66 -18.98 56.66 3.58
CA THR A 66 -18.10 56.57 4.76
C THR A 66 -17.99 58.01 5.32
N PRO A 67 -17.37 58.31 6.48
CA PRO A 67 -16.99 57.49 7.65
C PRO A 67 -17.40 58.14 9.01
N ARG A 68 -17.28 57.42 10.15
CA ARG A 68 -17.12 58.10 11.46
C ARG A 68 -16.33 57.26 12.47
N LYS A 69 -15.28 57.87 13.02
CA LYS A 69 -14.48 57.43 14.18
C LYS A 69 -15.31 57.51 15.48
N ALA A 70 -15.17 56.53 16.35
CA ALA A 70 -15.20 56.71 17.80
C ALA A 70 -14.43 55.56 18.49
N ALA A 71 -13.54 55.93 19.39
CA ALA A 71 -12.73 55.03 20.22
C ALA A 71 -13.50 54.60 21.46
N ALA A 72 -13.33 53.35 21.93
CA ALA A 72 -13.50 52.96 23.33
C ALA A 72 -12.89 51.58 23.62
N ALA A 73 -11.90 51.60 24.52
CA ALA A 73 -11.55 50.63 25.57
C ALA A 73 -11.49 49.11 25.30
N ALA A 74 -10.28 48.57 25.51
CA ALA A 74 -10.00 47.16 25.70
C ALA A 74 -10.54 46.62 27.04
N PRO A 75 -11.04 45.37 27.11
CA PRO A 75 -11.22 44.66 28.37
C PRO A 75 -9.97 43.81 28.73
N LYS A 76 -9.59 43.87 30.01
CA LYS A 76 -8.56 43.04 30.65
C LYS A 76 -8.98 41.55 30.74
N PRO A 77 -8.01 40.62 30.87
CA PRO A 77 -8.25 39.18 30.84
C PRO A 77 -8.93 38.67 32.12
N ALA A 78 -9.92 37.78 31.95
CA ALA A 78 -10.56 37.05 33.04
C ALA A 78 -9.67 35.90 33.54
N ALA A 79 -9.73 35.67 34.84
CA ALA A 79 -8.88 34.80 35.64
C ALA A 79 -9.03 33.30 35.35
N ALA A 80 -7.97 32.54 35.68
CA ALA A 80 -7.86 31.09 35.59
C ALA A 80 -8.92 30.35 36.44
N PRO A 81 -9.45 29.19 35.99
CA PRO A 81 -10.27 28.33 36.83
C PRO A 81 -9.41 27.53 37.81
N GLN A 82 -9.82 27.54 39.08
CA GLN A 82 -9.29 26.73 40.17
C GLN A 82 -9.56 25.23 39.95
N LYS A 83 -8.59 24.40 40.36
CA LYS A 83 -8.72 22.94 40.46
C LYS A 83 -9.78 22.56 41.50
N THR A 84 -10.83 21.86 41.08
CA THR A 84 -11.77 21.14 41.97
C THR A 84 -11.52 19.63 41.86
N GLN A 85 -11.36 18.98 43.02
CA GLN A 85 -11.25 17.52 43.16
C GLN A 85 -12.61 16.85 42.86
N PRO A 86 -12.64 15.66 42.23
CA PRO A 86 -13.88 14.90 42.10
C PRO A 86 -14.17 14.09 43.39
N SER A 87 -15.38 14.28 43.90
CA SER A 87 -16.01 13.56 45.00
C SER A 87 -16.32 12.10 44.64
N LYS A 88 -16.02 11.18 45.57
CA LYS A 88 -16.49 9.78 45.57
C LYS A 88 -18.01 9.72 45.67
N VAL A 89 -18.64 8.91 44.82
CA VAL A 89 -20.01 8.40 45.01
C VAL A 89 -19.91 6.87 45.09
N GLU A 90 -20.23 6.33 46.26
CA GLU A 90 -20.35 4.89 46.54
C GLU A 90 -21.72 4.35 46.09
N ALA A 91 -21.74 3.12 45.59
CA ALA A 91 -22.95 2.32 45.33
C ALA A 91 -23.30 1.49 46.58
N PRO A 92 -24.59 1.12 46.79
CA PRO A 92 -25.07 0.62 48.07
C PRO A 92 -24.76 -0.87 48.29
N ALA A 93 -24.37 -1.19 49.53
CA ALA A 93 -24.19 -2.54 50.04
C ALA A 93 -25.50 -3.07 50.64
N VAL A 94 -25.88 -4.30 50.28
CA VAL A 94 -26.90 -5.09 51.00
C VAL A 94 -26.19 -6.01 52.00
N GLN A 95 -26.56 -5.84 53.27
CA GLN A 95 -26.07 -6.57 54.44
C GLN A 95 -26.76 -7.93 54.59
N LEU A 96 -26.01 -8.93 55.04
CA LEU A 96 -26.53 -10.05 55.83
C LEU A 96 -25.56 -10.29 57.01
N GLU A 97 -26.06 -10.07 58.23
CA GLU A 97 -25.35 -10.21 59.50
C GLU A 97 -25.61 -11.58 60.16
N LYS A 98 -24.58 -12.06 60.90
CA LYS A 98 -24.58 -12.92 62.12
C LYS A 98 -25.03 -14.40 61.95
N ALA A 99 -24.49 -15.40 62.64
CA ALA A 99 -23.84 -15.48 63.95
C ALA A 99 -22.91 -16.72 64.07
N ALA A 100 -22.05 -16.68 65.09
CA ALA A 100 -20.95 -17.59 65.42
C ALA A 100 -21.32 -18.94 66.09
N SER A 101 -20.37 -19.89 66.06
CA SER A 101 -20.02 -20.96 67.04
C SER A 101 -19.45 -22.16 66.26
N VAL A 102 -18.50 -23.01 66.68
CA VAL A 102 -17.70 -23.24 67.89
C VAL A 102 -16.67 -24.34 67.51
N THR A 103 -15.51 -24.34 68.19
CA THR A 103 -14.53 -25.43 68.39
C THR A 103 -13.63 -25.97 67.26
N SER A 104 -12.34 -25.96 67.61
CA SER A 104 -11.24 -26.77 67.14
C SER A 104 -11.54 -28.28 67.08
N GLY A 105 -11.21 -28.90 65.95
CA GLY A 105 -11.08 -30.35 65.79
C GLY A 105 -10.08 -30.68 64.70
N ARG A 106 -8.92 -31.21 65.09
CA ARG A 106 -7.89 -31.82 64.23
C ARG A 106 -8.51 -33.00 63.47
N VAL A 107 -8.51 -33.02 62.14
CA VAL A 107 -8.59 -34.25 61.32
C VAL A 107 -7.84 -34.06 59.99
N ASP A 108 -6.96 -35.04 59.72
CA ASP A 108 -6.14 -35.38 58.56
C ASP A 108 -6.15 -34.53 57.28
N SER A 109 -4.93 -34.12 56.89
CA SER A 109 -4.59 -33.72 55.52
C SER A 109 -4.28 -34.95 54.66
N SER A 110 -5.23 -35.37 53.84
CA SER A 110 -4.96 -36.15 52.63
C SER A 110 -5.79 -35.60 51.47
N HIS A 111 -5.17 -34.77 50.64
CA HIS A 111 -5.67 -34.47 49.30
C HIS A 111 -4.85 -35.27 48.28
N PRO A 112 -5.48 -35.93 47.30
CA PRO A 112 -4.76 -36.65 46.26
C PRO A 112 -4.04 -35.63 45.36
N GLU A 113 -2.75 -35.86 45.14
CA GLU A 113 -1.95 -35.12 44.16
C GLU A 113 -2.61 -35.20 42.78
N THR A 114 -2.83 -34.05 42.15
CA THR A 114 -3.11 -33.93 40.72
C THR A 114 -1.92 -34.53 39.96
N PRO A 115 -2.12 -35.49 39.02
CA PRO A 115 -0.99 -36.05 38.32
C PRO A 115 -0.35 -34.96 37.44
N LYS A 116 0.93 -34.67 37.68
CA LYS A 116 1.75 -33.85 36.78
C LYS A 116 1.66 -34.43 35.38
N GLN A 117 1.23 -33.62 34.41
CA GLN A 117 1.36 -33.99 33.00
C GLN A 117 2.83 -34.33 32.73
N PRO A 118 3.12 -35.47 32.09
CA PRO A 118 4.50 -35.86 31.82
C PRO A 118 5.13 -34.87 30.84
N ASP A 119 6.40 -34.55 31.07
CA ASP A 119 7.21 -33.71 30.20
C ASP A 119 7.18 -34.30 28.76
N PRO A 120 6.73 -33.55 27.75
CA PRO A 120 6.67 -34.00 26.35
C PRO A 120 8.01 -34.57 25.85
N ALA A 121 9.13 -34.02 26.31
CA ALA A 121 10.47 -34.51 25.97
C ALA A 121 10.76 -35.90 26.56
N GLN A 122 10.15 -36.21 27.71
CA GLN A 122 10.30 -37.49 28.41
C GLN A 122 9.40 -38.58 27.81
N VAL A 123 8.16 -38.25 27.45
CA VAL A 123 7.22 -39.14 26.75
C VAL A 123 7.77 -39.58 25.39
N MET A 124 8.37 -38.64 24.65
CA MET A 124 8.97 -38.93 23.35
C MET A 124 10.27 -39.73 23.47
N LYS A 125 11.09 -39.47 24.50
CA LYS A 125 12.28 -40.29 24.81
C LYS A 125 11.93 -41.74 25.09
N GLU A 126 10.77 -42.02 25.69
CA GLU A 126 10.27 -43.40 25.86
C GLU A 126 9.71 -43.98 24.56
N ALA A 127 9.01 -43.19 23.73
CA ALA A 127 8.55 -43.63 22.41
C ALA A 127 9.73 -43.95 21.45
N LEU A 128 10.83 -43.19 21.54
CA LEU A 128 12.05 -43.39 20.75
C LEU A 128 12.85 -44.64 21.17
N LYS A 129 12.62 -45.22 22.36
CA LYS A 129 13.23 -46.50 22.76
C LYS A 129 12.68 -47.70 21.96
N ILE A 130 11.53 -47.55 21.29
CA ILE A 130 10.84 -48.64 20.56
C ILE A 130 11.26 -48.71 19.07
N GLY A 131 12.12 -47.80 18.60
CA GLY A 131 12.60 -47.80 17.20
C GLY A 131 13.99 -47.19 17.05
N ALA A 132 14.98 -47.75 17.73
CA ALA A 132 16.35 -47.23 17.73
C ALA A 132 17.15 -47.71 16.52
N SER A 133 17.02 -47.00 15.39
CA SER A 133 18.13 -46.80 14.44
C SER A 133 17.84 -45.63 13.50
N ALA A 134 18.32 -44.41 13.81
CA ALA A 134 18.67 -43.40 12.79
C ALA A 134 19.21 -42.10 13.43
N PRO A 135 20.15 -41.39 12.76
CA PRO A 135 20.58 -40.02 13.07
C PRO A 135 19.46 -39.00 13.36
N THR A 136 18.23 -39.28 12.90
CA THR A 136 17.01 -38.47 13.04
C THR A 136 16.56 -38.23 14.48
N ALA A 137 16.72 -39.20 15.40
CA ALA A 137 16.25 -39.06 16.79
C ALA A 137 17.06 -38.02 17.61
N ARG A 138 18.37 -37.95 17.36
CA ARG A 138 19.27 -37.00 18.02
C ARG A 138 19.04 -35.58 17.53
N ARG A 139 18.90 -35.42 16.20
CA ARG A 139 18.60 -34.13 15.57
C ARG A 139 17.25 -33.56 16.05
N LEU A 140 16.25 -34.44 16.22
CA LEU A 140 14.95 -34.04 16.77
C LEU A 140 15.05 -33.53 18.21
N ALA A 141 15.85 -34.20 19.06
CA ALA A 141 16.09 -33.75 20.43
C ALA A 141 16.83 -32.40 20.50
N GLU A 142 17.84 -32.20 19.65
CA GLU A 142 18.57 -30.92 19.54
C GLU A 142 17.65 -29.79 19.05
N ASN A 143 16.73 -30.08 18.11
CA ASN A 143 15.74 -29.13 17.64
C ASN A 143 14.74 -28.72 18.73
N ILE A 144 14.33 -29.65 19.60
CA ILE A 144 13.43 -29.36 20.73
C ILE A 144 14.08 -28.42 21.75
N GLU A 145 15.34 -28.65 22.11
CA GLU A 145 16.07 -27.76 23.03
C GLU A 145 16.20 -26.33 22.46
N ARG A 146 16.46 -26.21 21.16
CA ARG A 146 16.47 -24.89 20.49
C ARG A 146 15.10 -24.22 20.53
N ILE A 147 14.02 -24.97 20.35
CA ILE A 147 12.65 -24.43 20.42
C ILE A 147 12.36 -23.86 21.81
N GLU A 148 12.78 -24.53 22.89
CA GLU A 148 12.60 -24.01 24.26
C GLU A 148 13.34 -22.69 24.47
N ALA A 149 14.61 -22.61 24.06
CA ALA A 149 15.42 -21.39 24.17
C ALA A 149 14.82 -20.23 23.34
N LEU A 150 14.36 -20.52 22.11
CA LEU A 150 13.70 -19.54 21.25
C LEU A 150 12.35 -19.10 21.80
N SER A 151 11.59 -20.00 22.43
CA SER A 151 10.31 -19.68 23.05
C SER A 151 10.48 -18.70 24.22
N GLN A 152 11.53 -18.86 25.02
CA GLN A 152 11.87 -17.91 26.08
C GLN A 152 12.20 -16.53 25.49
N ARG A 153 13.05 -16.47 24.45
CA ARG A 153 13.36 -15.21 23.75
C ARG A 153 12.11 -14.54 23.18
N LEU A 154 11.22 -15.32 22.56
CA LEU A 154 9.97 -14.83 22.00
C LEU A 154 9.09 -14.19 23.09
N MET A 155 8.94 -14.86 24.24
CA MET A 155 8.16 -14.33 25.36
C MET A 155 8.78 -13.04 25.91
N THR A 156 10.10 -12.95 26.00
CA THR A 156 10.80 -11.72 26.37
C THR A 156 10.55 -10.61 25.35
N ALA A 157 10.64 -10.91 24.06
CA ALA A 157 10.39 -9.94 23.00
C ALA A 157 8.94 -9.43 23.02
N PHE A 158 7.94 -10.29 23.25
CA PHE A 158 6.56 -9.82 23.41
C PHE A 158 6.36 -8.93 24.65
N SER A 159 7.12 -9.15 25.72
CA SER A 159 7.03 -8.31 26.92
C SER A 159 7.52 -6.87 26.70
N SER A 160 8.28 -6.61 25.63
CA SER A 160 8.70 -5.25 25.28
C SER A 160 7.68 -4.48 24.43
N ARG A 161 6.55 -5.10 24.05
CA ARG A 161 5.53 -4.45 23.24
C ARG A 161 4.96 -3.22 23.97
N GLY A 162 4.97 -2.07 23.28
CA GLY A 162 4.42 -0.82 23.81
C GLY A 162 2.91 -0.91 24.08
N MET A 163 2.38 0.04 24.86
CA MET A 163 0.94 0.08 25.11
C MET A 163 0.16 0.26 23.79
N PRO A 164 -0.73 -0.68 23.43
CA PRO A 164 -1.51 -0.58 22.22
C PRO A 164 -2.46 0.61 22.28
N ASN A 165 -2.71 1.25 21.12
CA ASN A 165 -3.78 2.23 20.99
C ASN A 165 -4.98 1.59 20.26
N PRO A 166 -6.08 1.31 20.97
CA PRO A 166 -7.26 0.71 20.38
C PRO A 166 -7.75 1.41 19.10
N GLY A 167 -7.61 2.74 19.00
CA GLY A 167 -8.06 3.52 17.85
C GLY A 167 -7.30 3.27 16.54
N VAL A 168 -6.13 2.63 16.59
CA VAL A 168 -5.34 2.24 15.40
C VAL A 168 -5.10 0.73 15.30
N GLU A 169 -5.63 -0.05 16.23
CA GLU A 169 -5.53 -1.52 16.20
C GLU A 169 -6.77 -2.22 15.67
N GLY A 170 -7.90 -1.53 15.61
CA GLY A 170 -9.15 -2.06 15.11
C GLY A 170 -10.16 -0.96 14.79
N PRO A 171 -11.35 -1.34 14.30
CA PRO A 171 -12.42 -0.39 14.04
C PRO A 171 -12.88 0.30 15.32
N GLY A 172 -13.24 1.58 15.23
CA GLY A 172 -13.70 2.35 16.37
C GLY A 172 -15.10 1.94 16.86
N PRO A 173 -15.50 2.41 18.07
CA PRO A 173 -16.80 2.09 18.67
C PRO A 173 -18.00 2.43 17.78
N ASP A 174 -17.94 3.56 17.06
CA ASP A 174 -19.03 4.02 16.19
C ASP A 174 -19.27 3.07 15.00
N PHE A 175 -18.20 2.52 14.43
CA PHE A 175 -18.31 1.52 13.38
C PHE A 175 -18.89 0.20 13.91
N ILE A 176 -18.42 -0.25 15.08
CA ILE A 176 -18.94 -1.46 15.75
C ILE A 176 -20.44 -1.30 16.05
N MET A 177 -20.86 -0.13 16.54
CA MET A 177 -22.26 0.17 16.80
C MET A 177 -23.10 0.18 15.51
N THR A 178 -22.59 0.80 14.45
CA THR A 178 -23.24 0.79 13.11
C THR A 178 -23.44 -0.65 12.61
N ALA A 179 -22.40 -1.48 12.66
CA ALA A 179 -22.48 -2.88 12.26
C ALA A 179 -23.48 -3.66 13.11
N THR A 180 -23.46 -3.45 14.44
CA THR A 180 -24.37 -4.12 15.39
C THR A 180 -25.82 -3.72 15.14
N ASN A 181 -26.10 -2.44 14.91
CA ASN A 181 -27.44 -1.95 14.61
C ASN A 181 -27.96 -2.50 13.28
N ALA A 182 -27.11 -2.55 12.24
CA ALA A 182 -27.47 -3.14 10.95
C ALA A 182 -27.79 -4.64 11.09
N TRP A 183 -27.02 -5.36 11.90
CA TRP A 183 -27.30 -6.77 12.21
C TRP A 183 -28.63 -6.94 12.96
N MET A 184 -28.86 -6.17 14.02
CA MET A 184 -30.10 -6.20 14.80
C MET A 184 -31.33 -5.84 13.96
N LYS A 185 -31.19 -4.86 13.06
CA LYS A 185 -32.23 -4.51 12.09
C LYS A 185 -32.51 -5.67 11.14
N THR A 186 -31.48 -6.29 10.59
CA THR A 186 -31.62 -7.45 9.69
C THR A 186 -32.34 -8.61 10.39
N MET A 187 -32.00 -8.88 11.67
CA MET A 187 -32.69 -9.85 12.51
C MET A 187 -34.17 -9.52 12.74
N THR A 188 -34.51 -8.24 12.89
CA THR A 188 -35.87 -7.79 13.19
C THR A 188 -36.75 -7.74 11.93
N ASP A 189 -36.23 -7.17 10.85
CA ASP A 189 -36.98 -6.93 9.61
C ASP A 189 -36.99 -8.16 8.69
N ARG A 190 -35.96 -9.02 8.80
CA ARG A 190 -35.79 -10.23 7.97
C ARG A 190 -35.34 -11.46 8.79
N PRO A 191 -36.06 -11.84 9.87
CA PRO A 191 -35.70 -12.98 10.71
C PRO A 191 -35.61 -14.29 9.90
N SER A 192 -36.47 -14.45 8.90
CA SER A 192 -36.45 -15.62 8.00
C SER A 192 -35.13 -15.75 7.26
N ARG A 193 -34.53 -14.64 6.80
CA ARG A 193 -33.26 -14.64 6.07
C ARG A 193 -32.10 -15.06 6.98
N VAL A 194 -32.06 -14.59 8.22
CA VAL A 194 -30.99 -14.98 9.16
C VAL A 194 -31.15 -16.44 9.59
N ILE A 195 -32.37 -16.89 9.85
CA ILE A 195 -32.65 -18.31 10.14
C ILE A 195 -32.29 -19.18 8.93
N GLU A 196 -32.65 -18.78 7.72
CA GLU A 196 -32.31 -19.48 6.48
C GLU A 196 -30.80 -19.58 6.29
N GLN A 197 -30.05 -18.48 6.49
CA GLN A 197 -28.58 -18.50 6.46
C GLN A 197 -28.00 -19.48 7.50
N GLN A 198 -28.50 -19.45 8.74
CA GLN A 198 -28.04 -20.36 9.79
C GLN A 198 -28.37 -21.84 9.47
N VAL A 199 -29.57 -22.12 8.95
CA VAL A 199 -30.01 -23.45 8.55
C VAL A 199 -29.19 -23.95 7.36
N ASN A 200 -28.93 -23.09 6.37
CA ASN A 200 -28.09 -23.40 5.21
C ASN A 200 -26.65 -23.72 5.65
N PHE A 201 -26.07 -22.90 6.53
CA PHE A 201 -24.74 -23.14 7.10
C PHE A 201 -24.64 -24.49 7.82
N TRP A 202 -25.59 -24.79 8.72
CA TRP A 202 -25.64 -26.07 9.42
C TRP A 202 -25.87 -27.23 8.44
N GLY A 203 -26.75 -27.04 7.46
CA GLY A 203 -27.05 -28.03 6.43
C GLY A 203 -25.82 -28.39 5.61
N GLU A 204 -25.10 -27.39 5.09
CA GLU A 204 -23.86 -27.59 4.32
C GLU A 204 -22.74 -28.19 5.18
N THR A 205 -22.59 -27.73 6.43
CA THR A 205 -21.59 -28.28 7.38
C THR A 205 -21.88 -29.74 7.71
N LEU A 206 -23.15 -30.10 7.99
CA LEU A 206 -23.56 -31.48 8.25
C LEU A 206 -23.39 -32.37 7.01
N LYS A 207 -23.71 -31.87 5.81
CA LYS A 207 -23.45 -32.57 4.55
C LYS A 207 -21.95 -32.82 4.37
N ASN A 208 -21.11 -31.81 4.58
CA ASN A 208 -19.65 -31.93 4.50
C ASN A 208 -19.12 -32.99 5.47
N TYR A 209 -19.57 -32.97 6.72
CA TYR A 209 -19.22 -33.97 7.74
C TYR A 209 -19.71 -35.38 7.37
N ALA A 210 -20.97 -35.53 6.96
CA ALA A 210 -21.52 -36.82 6.56
C ALA A 210 -20.77 -37.42 5.36
N ASN A 211 -20.43 -36.58 4.36
CA ASN A 211 -19.62 -36.99 3.22
C ASN A 211 -18.22 -37.46 3.64
N ALA A 212 -17.57 -36.75 4.56
CA ALA A 212 -16.27 -37.14 5.12
C ALA A 212 -16.34 -38.49 5.86
N GLN A 213 -17.37 -38.72 6.67
CA GLN A 213 -17.59 -39.99 7.36
C GLN A 213 -17.83 -41.15 6.38
N VAL A 214 -18.65 -40.92 5.34
CA VAL A 214 -18.92 -41.93 4.31
C VAL A 214 -17.66 -42.27 3.50
N ALA A 215 -16.83 -41.28 3.16
CA ALA A 215 -15.57 -41.50 2.46
C ALA A 215 -14.59 -42.31 3.33
N LEU A 216 -14.46 -41.96 4.61
CA LEU A 216 -13.63 -42.69 5.58
C LEU A 216 -14.10 -44.14 5.76
N ALA A 217 -15.42 -44.35 5.93
CA ALA A 217 -16.00 -45.67 6.13
C ALA A 217 -15.90 -46.58 4.89
N LYS A 218 -15.90 -46.01 3.67
CA LYS A 218 -15.79 -46.78 2.42
C LYS A 218 -14.35 -47.15 2.05
N GLY A 219 -13.34 -46.71 2.81
CA GLY A 219 -11.92 -46.90 2.49
C GLY A 219 -11.51 -46.32 1.13
N LYS A 220 -12.39 -45.54 0.49
CA LYS A 220 -12.15 -44.84 -0.76
C LYS A 220 -11.81 -43.41 -0.40
N PHE A 221 -10.55 -43.03 -0.65
CA PHE A 221 -9.98 -41.71 -0.41
C PHE A 221 -10.54 -40.61 -1.34
N ASP A 222 -11.77 -40.77 -1.81
CA ASP A 222 -12.37 -39.90 -2.81
C ASP A 222 -13.74 -39.44 -2.32
N LEU A 223 -13.77 -38.23 -1.74
CA LEU A 223 -15.02 -37.49 -1.57
C LEU A 223 -15.56 -37.17 -2.96
N PRO A 224 -16.85 -37.37 -3.25
CA PRO A 224 -17.40 -37.05 -4.57
C PRO A 224 -17.05 -35.59 -4.93
N ASP A 225 -16.57 -35.37 -6.14
CA ASP A 225 -16.30 -34.03 -6.66
C ASP A 225 -17.62 -33.26 -6.73
N VAL A 226 -17.85 -32.43 -5.71
CA VAL A 226 -18.94 -31.47 -5.70
C VAL A 226 -18.52 -30.34 -6.63
N ALA A 227 -18.97 -30.40 -7.88
CA ALA A 227 -18.90 -29.40 -8.95
C ALA A 227 -17.55 -28.71 -9.19
N GLN A 228 -17.08 -28.80 -10.44
CA GLN A 228 -15.83 -28.20 -10.91
C GLN A 228 -15.66 -26.71 -10.54
N ASP A 229 -14.42 -26.39 -10.17
CA ASP A 229 -13.78 -25.07 -10.03
C ASP A 229 -14.18 -24.08 -11.15
N ASP A 230 -15.33 -23.40 -11.03
CA ASP A 230 -15.59 -22.12 -11.70
C ASP A 230 -15.14 -20.92 -10.82
N GLU A 231 -14.67 -21.19 -9.59
CA GLU A 231 -14.06 -20.17 -8.74
C GLU A 231 -12.66 -19.77 -9.26
N PRO A 232 -12.29 -18.48 -9.21
CA PRO A 232 -10.92 -18.05 -9.45
C PRO A 232 -9.95 -18.90 -8.62
N LYS A 233 -8.92 -19.49 -9.25
CA LYS A 233 -7.97 -20.37 -8.58
C LYS A 233 -7.26 -19.65 -7.42
N ASP A 234 -7.74 -19.83 -6.20
CA ASP A 234 -7.07 -19.39 -4.99
C ASP A 234 -5.73 -20.15 -4.85
N LYS A 235 -4.63 -19.40 -4.99
CA LYS A 235 -3.27 -19.95 -4.99
C LYS A 235 -2.89 -20.58 -3.65
N ARG A 236 -3.55 -20.21 -2.55
CA ARG A 236 -3.35 -20.79 -1.21
C ARG A 236 -3.62 -22.29 -1.21
N PHE A 237 -4.52 -22.76 -2.06
CA PHE A 237 -4.92 -24.18 -2.14
C PHE A 237 -4.29 -24.90 -3.35
N SER A 238 -3.05 -24.54 -3.70
CA SER A 238 -2.35 -25.08 -4.87
C SER A 238 -1.73 -26.47 -4.65
N ASN A 239 -1.39 -26.83 -3.41
CA ASN A 239 -0.92 -28.18 -3.08
C ASN A 239 -1.95 -29.25 -3.45
N ALA A 240 -1.50 -30.36 -4.03
CA ALA A 240 -2.37 -31.45 -4.48
C ALA A 240 -3.16 -32.09 -3.34
N LEU A 241 -2.63 -32.12 -2.12
CA LEU A 241 -3.28 -32.70 -0.94
C LEU A 241 -4.63 -32.04 -0.62
N TRP A 242 -4.82 -30.76 -0.96
CA TRP A 242 -6.12 -30.09 -0.86
C TRP A 242 -7.22 -30.72 -1.71
N ARG A 243 -6.83 -31.50 -2.72
CA ARG A 243 -7.73 -32.19 -3.65
C ARG A 243 -7.75 -33.70 -3.43
N THR A 244 -6.63 -34.29 -3.01
CA THR A 244 -6.44 -35.74 -2.95
C THR A 244 -6.57 -36.35 -1.55
N HIS A 245 -6.30 -35.58 -0.48
CA HIS A 245 -6.28 -36.12 0.88
C HIS A 245 -7.59 -35.81 1.62
N PRO A 246 -8.30 -36.80 2.20
CA PRO A 246 -9.64 -36.60 2.77
C PRO A 246 -9.72 -35.52 3.85
N TYR A 247 -8.74 -35.47 4.76
CA TYR A 247 -8.69 -34.45 5.82
C TYR A 247 -8.57 -33.03 5.26
N PHE A 248 -7.64 -32.79 4.34
CA PHE A 248 -7.41 -31.47 3.77
C PHE A 248 -8.57 -31.05 2.85
N LYS A 249 -9.16 -31.98 2.09
CA LYS A 249 -10.38 -31.73 1.30
C LYS A 249 -11.56 -31.34 2.21
N PHE A 250 -11.75 -32.02 3.34
CA PHE A 250 -12.77 -31.67 4.35
C PHE A 250 -12.54 -30.28 4.94
N VAL A 251 -11.32 -29.98 5.39
CA VAL A 251 -10.95 -28.67 5.97
C VAL A 251 -11.13 -27.54 4.95
N LYS A 252 -10.66 -27.72 3.72
CA LYS A 252 -10.85 -26.74 2.64
C LYS A 252 -12.33 -26.50 2.36
N ARG A 253 -13.14 -27.56 2.25
CA ARG A 253 -14.57 -27.41 2.01
C ARG A 253 -15.28 -26.70 3.16
N GLN A 254 -14.90 -27.01 4.41
CA GLN A 254 -15.46 -26.31 5.57
C GLN A 254 -15.08 -24.82 5.57
N TYR A 255 -13.85 -24.50 5.20
CA TYR A 255 -13.42 -23.11 5.02
C TYR A 255 -14.26 -22.40 3.94
N GLN A 256 -14.46 -23.01 2.76
CA GLN A 256 -15.29 -22.43 1.70
C GLN A 256 -16.73 -22.15 2.17
N ILE A 257 -17.34 -23.09 2.90
CA ILE A 257 -18.68 -22.90 3.50
C ILE A 257 -18.67 -21.69 4.45
N ASN A 258 -17.63 -21.55 5.28
CA ASN A 258 -17.51 -20.40 6.17
C ASN A 258 -17.35 -19.08 5.39
N VAL A 259 -16.57 -19.07 4.30
CA VAL A 259 -16.36 -17.90 3.43
C VAL A 259 -17.66 -17.46 2.77
N GLU A 260 -18.39 -18.40 2.16
CA GLU A 260 -19.70 -18.16 1.55
C GLU A 260 -20.66 -17.56 2.59
N THR A 261 -20.73 -18.16 3.78
CA THR A 261 -21.61 -17.70 4.88
C THR A 261 -21.25 -16.30 5.36
N LEU A 262 -19.96 -15.98 5.53
CA LEU A 262 -19.51 -14.66 5.97
C LEU A 262 -19.83 -13.57 4.94
N ARG A 263 -19.64 -13.87 3.65
CA ARG A 263 -19.99 -12.95 2.55
C ARG A 263 -21.50 -12.72 2.48
N ASP A 264 -22.29 -13.79 2.51
CA ASP A 264 -23.75 -13.69 2.49
C ASP A 264 -24.29 -12.92 3.71
N ALA A 265 -23.68 -13.11 4.88
CA ALA A 265 -24.02 -12.35 6.08
C ALA A 265 -23.73 -10.85 5.89
N ALA A 266 -22.53 -10.49 5.40
CA ALA A 266 -22.16 -9.10 5.13
C ALA A 266 -23.07 -8.44 4.07
N ASP A 267 -23.36 -9.15 2.97
CA ASP A 267 -24.22 -8.68 1.88
C ASP A 267 -25.68 -8.50 2.32
N SER A 268 -26.11 -9.24 3.35
CA SER A 268 -27.48 -9.15 3.87
C SER A 268 -27.74 -7.90 4.73
N LEU A 269 -26.68 -7.29 5.27
CA LEU A 269 -26.79 -6.12 6.12
C LEU A 269 -27.37 -4.94 5.34
N GLU A 270 -28.34 -4.24 5.93
CA GLU A 270 -28.80 -2.96 5.39
C GLU A 270 -28.00 -1.81 6.00
N LEU A 271 -27.06 -1.27 5.23
CA LEU A 271 -26.20 -0.16 5.63
C LEU A 271 -26.68 1.14 4.99
N SER A 272 -26.59 2.23 5.75
CA SER A 272 -27.10 3.55 5.38
C SER A 272 -26.22 4.32 4.40
N ASP A 273 -24.93 4.00 4.33
CA ASP A 273 -23.96 4.69 3.48
C ASP A 273 -22.93 3.73 2.86
N ASP A 274 -22.33 4.15 1.74
CA ASP A 274 -21.37 3.36 0.97
C ASP A 274 -20.02 3.17 1.70
N VAL A 275 -19.67 4.07 2.62
CA VAL A 275 -18.43 3.99 3.40
C VAL A 275 -18.51 2.82 4.37
N ALA A 276 -19.60 2.71 5.13
CA ALA A 276 -19.90 1.62 6.02
C ALA A 276 -19.92 0.28 5.27
N ARG A 277 -20.50 0.25 4.06
CA ARG A 277 -20.45 -0.93 3.18
C ARG A 277 -19.02 -1.36 2.88
N ARG A 278 -18.22 -0.46 2.31
CA ARG A 278 -16.82 -0.77 1.96
C ARG A 278 -16.01 -1.24 3.17
N ARG A 279 -16.23 -0.63 4.34
CA ARG A 279 -15.55 -1.01 5.60
C ARG A 279 -15.96 -2.41 6.07
N ILE A 280 -17.25 -2.77 5.99
CA ILE A 280 -17.75 -4.10 6.32
C ILE A 280 -17.18 -5.16 5.37
N ASP A 281 -17.20 -4.88 4.07
CA ASP A 281 -16.67 -5.80 3.06
C ASP A 281 -15.17 -6.02 3.27
N TRP A 282 -14.42 -4.95 3.54
CA TRP A 282 -13.00 -5.02 3.86
C TRP A 282 -12.77 -5.87 5.12
N MET A 283 -13.45 -5.59 6.23
CA MET A 283 -13.28 -6.33 7.49
C MET A 283 -13.66 -7.82 7.34
N THR A 284 -14.72 -8.11 6.58
CA THR A 284 -15.15 -9.47 6.27
C THR A 284 -14.06 -10.24 5.54
N ASN A 285 -13.41 -9.60 4.54
CA ASN A 285 -12.27 -10.20 3.86
C ASN A 285 -11.05 -10.39 4.78
N GLN A 286 -10.77 -9.46 5.69
CA GLN A 286 -9.70 -9.64 6.69
C GLN A 286 -9.95 -10.87 7.58
N ILE A 287 -11.19 -11.08 8.03
CA ILE A 287 -11.57 -12.26 8.83
C ILE A 287 -11.43 -13.54 7.99
N ILE A 288 -11.93 -13.54 6.76
CA ILE A 288 -11.81 -14.66 5.82
C ILE A 288 -10.34 -15.06 5.60
N ASP A 289 -9.46 -14.08 5.47
CA ASP A 289 -8.04 -14.29 5.29
C ASP A 289 -7.37 -14.80 6.55
N MET A 290 -7.70 -14.23 7.70
CA MET A 290 -7.20 -14.63 9.01
C MET A 290 -7.52 -16.09 9.33
N ILE A 291 -8.75 -16.54 9.10
CA ILE A 291 -9.21 -17.90 9.43
C ILE A 291 -8.84 -18.93 8.36
N SER A 292 -8.07 -18.55 7.33
CA SER A 292 -7.64 -19.48 6.28
C SER A 292 -6.87 -20.66 6.90
N PRO A 293 -7.21 -21.92 6.56
CA PRO A 293 -6.53 -23.09 7.10
C PRO A 293 -5.05 -23.17 6.68
N THR A 294 -4.64 -22.43 5.64
CA THR A 294 -3.22 -22.31 5.27
C THR A 294 -2.38 -21.58 6.32
N ASN A 295 -3.01 -20.78 7.18
CA ASN A 295 -2.30 -19.96 8.17
C ASN A 295 -1.93 -20.74 9.44
N PHE A 296 -2.28 -22.03 9.53
CA PHE A 296 -2.05 -22.87 10.71
C PHE A 296 -1.28 -24.14 10.32
N LEU A 297 -0.21 -24.44 11.06
CA LEU A 297 0.66 -25.59 10.78
C LEU A 297 -0.10 -26.92 10.69
N ALA A 298 -1.04 -27.16 11.61
CA ALA A 298 -1.80 -28.41 11.68
C ALA A 298 -2.69 -28.67 10.45
N THR A 299 -3.07 -27.62 9.73
CA THR A 299 -3.96 -27.69 8.56
C THR A 299 -3.27 -27.31 7.26
N ASN A 300 -1.96 -27.01 7.29
CA ASN A 300 -1.20 -26.62 6.11
C ASN A 300 -0.37 -27.80 5.56
N PRO A 301 -0.77 -28.42 4.44
CA PRO A 301 -0.06 -29.55 3.87
C PRO A 301 1.37 -29.20 3.43
N ASP A 302 1.60 -28.02 2.85
CA ASP A 302 2.93 -27.58 2.42
C ASP A 302 3.91 -27.52 3.60
N ALA A 303 3.46 -26.94 4.72
CA ALA A 303 4.26 -26.82 5.93
C ALA A 303 4.53 -28.19 6.59
N LEU A 304 3.54 -29.08 6.62
CA LEU A 304 3.68 -30.43 7.18
C LEU A 304 4.63 -31.28 6.33
N GLU A 305 4.47 -31.27 5.00
CA GLU A 305 5.38 -31.96 4.08
C GLU A 305 6.81 -31.45 4.24
N ARG A 306 7.00 -30.13 4.36
CA ARG A 306 8.32 -29.52 4.58
C ARG A 306 8.93 -29.89 5.92
N ALA A 307 8.13 -29.90 6.99
CA ALA A 307 8.59 -30.29 8.32
C ALA A 307 9.07 -31.75 8.32
N VAL A 308 8.32 -32.67 7.70
CA VAL A 308 8.73 -34.07 7.55
C VAL A 308 9.99 -34.19 6.69
N ALA A 309 10.02 -33.55 5.52
CA ALA A 309 11.15 -33.60 4.59
C ALA A 309 12.46 -33.02 5.16
N THR A 310 12.36 -32.14 6.16
CA THR A 310 13.51 -31.50 6.81
C THR A 310 13.77 -32.02 8.24
N GLU A 311 13.10 -33.09 8.65
CA GLU A 311 13.19 -33.65 10.01
C GLU A 311 12.95 -32.58 11.12
N GLY A 312 12.04 -31.64 10.86
CA GLY A 312 11.67 -30.55 11.77
C GLY A 312 12.55 -29.29 11.70
N GLU A 313 13.65 -29.31 10.94
CA GLU A 313 14.56 -28.16 10.80
C GLU A 313 13.85 -26.90 10.27
N SER A 314 12.88 -27.05 9.36
CA SER A 314 12.11 -25.91 8.83
C SER A 314 11.36 -25.15 9.92
N LEU A 315 10.83 -25.86 10.92
CA LEU A 315 10.08 -25.26 12.03
C LEU A 315 11.01 -24.53 13.00
N VAL A 316 12.21 -25.09 13.25
CA VAL A 316 13.23 -24.42 14.07
C VAL A 316 13.66 -23.10 13.42
N LYS A 317 14.01 -23.14 12.13
CA LYS A 317 14.35 -21.93 11.36
C LYS A 317 13.19 -20.94 11.31
N GLY A 318 11.97 -21.45 11.19
CA GLY A 318 10.76 -20.63 11.22
C GLY A 318 10.56 -19.90 12.55
N LEU A 319 10.81 -20.58 13.66
CA LEU A 319 10.79 -19.97 14.99
C LEU A 319 11.94 -18.97 15.19
N GLU A 320 13.15 -19.26 14.69
CA GLU A 320 14.26 -18.30 14.67
C GLU A 320 13.90 -17.03 13.90
N ASN A 321 13.25 -17.17 12.74
CA ASN A 321 12.74 -16.07 11.94
C ASN A 321 11.70 -15.24 12.70
N LEU A 322 10.72 -15.89 13.35
CA LEU A 322 9.70 -15.21 14.15
C LEU A 322 10.31 -14.45 15.32
N VAL A 323 11.20 -15.08 16.08
CA VAL A 323 11.89 -14.45 17.21
C VAL A 323 12.65 -13.20 16.75
N ARG A 324 13.44 -13.33 15.67
CA ARG A 324 14.18 -12.20 15.09
C ARG A 324 13.24 -11.07 14.70
N ASP A 325 12.15 -11.38 14.00
CA ASP A 325 11.23 -10.37 13.48
C ASP A 325 10.49 -9.63 14.62
N VAL A 326 10.12 -10.32 15.71
CA VAL A 326 9.50 -9.72 16.91
C VAL A 326 10.51 -8.89 17.72
N GLU A 327 11.73 -9.40 17.94
CA GLU A 327 12.81 -8.67 18.62
C GLU A 327 13.15 -7.36 17.89
N GLN A 328 13.24 -7.40 16.56
CA GLN A 328 13.58 -6.23 15.75
C GLN A 328 12.43 -5.23 15.61
N SER A 329 11.19 -5.64 15.89
CA SER A 329 10.00 -4.82 15.78
C SER A 329 9.51 -4.31 17.15
N GLY A 330 10.34 -4.40 18.19
CA GLY A 330 10.00 -3.91 19.53
C GLY A 330 8.86 -4.68 20.19
N GLY A 331 8.72 -5.98 19.89
CA GLY A 331 7.66 -6.84 20.41
C GLY A 331 6.40 -6.92 19.55
N GLU A 332 6.35 -6.21 18.43
CA GLU A 332 5.29 -6.32 17.44
C GLU A 332 5.53 -7.49 16.48
N MET A 333 4.46 -8.10 15.97
CA MET A 333 4.54 -9.19 14.99
C MET A 333 4.50 -8.63 13.57
N VAL A 334 5.64 -8.12 13.10
CA VAL A 334 5.80 -7.61 11.73
C VAL A 334 6.72 -8.54 10.95
N VAL A 335 6.19 -9.19 9.90
CA VAL A 335 6.97 -10.14 9.09
C VAL A 335 7.99 -9.43 8.20
N SER A 336 9.22 -9.93 8.19
CA SER A 336 10.26 -9.44 7.29
C SER A 336 9.98 -9.84 5.83
N LEU A 337 9.80 -8.85 4.96
CA LEU A 337 9.55 -9.07 3.53
C LEU A 337 10.83 -9.21 2.68
N ALA A 338 11.98 -8.79 3.21
CA ALA A 338 13.27 -8.86 2.53
C ALA A 338 14.40 -9.18 3.49
N ASP A 339 15.50 -9.72 2.93
CA ASP A 339 16.76 -9.84 3.63
C ASP A 339 17.37 -8.46 3.84
N ARG A 340 17.40 -8.02 5.10
CA ARG A 340 17.94 -6.71 5.52
C ARG A 340 19.46 -6.63 5.43
N ASN A 341 20.16 -7.76 5.31
CA ASN A 341 21.62 -7.81 5.18
C ASN A 341 22.08 -7.90 3.73
N ALA A 342 21.15 -8.02 2.77
CA ALA A 342 21.49 -8.16 1.36
C ALA A 342 21.98 -6.83 0.73
N PHE A 343 21.59 -5.69 1.30
CA PHE A 343 21.88 -4.38 0.73
C PHE A 343 22.41 -3.38 1.76
N THR A 344 23.37 -2.57 1.29
CA THR A 344 23.92 -1.43 2.02
C THR A 344 23.78 -0.21 1.12
N VAL A 345 22.98 0.77 1.57
CA VAL A 345 22.76 2.03 0.85
C VAL A 345 24.10 2.74 0.65
N GLY A 346 24.35 3.25 -0.55
CA GLY A 346 25.61 3.86 -0.96
C GLY A 346 26.68 2.88 -1.46
N GLU A 347 26.59 1.59 -1.15
CA GLU A 347 27.54 0.58 -1.64
C GLU A 347 26.98 -0.20 -2.83
N ASN A 348 25.83 -0.87 -2.66
CA ASN A 348 25.26 -1.77 -3.66
C ASN A 348 23.80 -1.45 -4.05
N ILE A 349 23.22 -0.42 -3.42
CA ILE A 349 21.92 0.18 -3.72
C ILE A 349 22.02 1.69 -3.44
N GLY A 350 21.36 2.58 -4.17
CA GLY A 350 21.51 4.03 -3.94
C GLY A 350 22.92 4.54 -4.15
N ASN A 351 23.64 3.97 -5.13
CA ASN A 351 25.08 4.14 -5.31
C ASN A 351 25.47 4.89 -6.60
N SER A 352 24.56 5.67 -7.19
CA SER A 352 24.92 6.54 -8.30
C SER A 352 25.87 7.65 -7.82
N GLU A 353 26.97 7.87 -8.55
CA GLU A 353 27.98 8.86 -8.19
C GLU A 353 27.38 10.28 -8.16
N GLY A 354 27.65 11.02 -7.09
CA GLY A 354 27.17 12.38 -6.89
C GLY A 354 27.74 12.96 -5.61
N ILE A 355 27.37 14.21 -5.31
CA ILE A 355 27.81 14.91 -4.10
C ILE A 355 26.62 15.64 -3.46
N VAL A 356 26.62 15.71 -2.13
CA VAL A 356 25.71 16.57 -1.37
C VAL A 356 26.18 18.01 -1.54
N VAL A 357 25.39 18.84 -2.21
CA VAL A 357 25.74 20.22 -2.55
C VAL A 357 25.14 21.26 -1.61
N HIS A 358 24.16 20.88 -0.79
CA HIS A 358 23.51 21.71 0.21
C HIS A 358 22.88 20.83 1.30
N ARG A 359 22.82 21.34 2.53
CA ARG A 359 22.19 20.66 3.66
C ARG A 359 21.43 21.66 4.52
N THR A 360 20.20 21.31 4.86
CA THR A 360 19.33 22.01 5.81
C THR A 360 18.91 21.02 6.89
N PRO A 361 18.27 21.47 7.99
CA PRO A 361 17.65 20.55 8.94
C PRO A 361 16.60 19.62 8.30
N MET A 362 15.97 20.03 7.19
CA MET A 362 14.89 19.27 6.55
C MET A 362 15.37 18.29 5.47
N PHE A 363 16.48 18.60 4.79
CA PHE A 363 16.96 17.79 3.66
C PHE A 363 18.43 18.02 3.31
N GLU A 364 18.99 17.03 2.61
CA GLU A 364 20.23 17.14 1.83
C GLU A 364 19.88 17.25 0.33
N LEU A 365 20.53 18.15 -0.39
CA LEU A 365 20.41 18.24 -1.84
C LEU A 365 21.60 17.55 -2.50
N ILE A 366 21.34 16.55 -3.32
CA ILE A 366 22.37 15.78 -4.03
C ILE A 366 22.40 16.23 -5.49
N GLN A 367 23.59 16.53 -6.03
CA GLN A 367 23.81 16.69 -7.47
C GLN A 367 24.58 15.48 -7.99
N TYR A 368 24.09 14.86 -9.06
CA TYR A 368 24.70 13.65 -9.60
C TYR A 368 25.76 13.93 -10.67
N LYS A 369 26.80 13.10 -10.60
CA LYS A 369 27.80 12.73 -11.60
C LYS A 369 27.47 12.86 -13.09
N PRO A 370 27.72 13.92 -13.89
CA PRO A 370 27.47 13.82 -15.33
C PRO A 370 28.26 12.66 -15.96
N THR A 371 27.60 11.85 -16.79
CA THR A 371 28.21 10.73 -17.52
C THR A 371 28.35 11.00 -19.02
N THR A 372 28.01 12.22 -19.47
CA THR A 372 28.04 12.69 -20.86
C THR A 372 28.80 14.01 -20.95
N ASP A 373 29.53 14.26 -22.05
CA ASP A 373 30.28 15.51 -22.26
C ASP A 373 29.38 16.77 -22.33
N GLN A 374 28.12 16.59 -22.74
CA GLN A 374 27.14 17.66 -22.86
C GLN A 374 25.82 17.29 -22.19
N VAL A 375 25.25 18.25 -21.45
CA VAL A 375 23.99 18.12 -20.72
C VAL A 375 22.99 19.20 -21.18
N TYR A 376 21.70 19.01 -20.91
CA TYR A 376 20.70 20.06 -21.11
C TYR A 376 20.95 21.27 -20.18
N GLU A 377 20.68 22.47 -20.68
CA GLU A 377 20.94 23.71 -19.93
C GLU A 377 20.02 23.85 -18.71
N LEU A 378 18.72 23.50 -18.80
CA LEU A 378 17.83 23.55 -17.63
C LEU A 378 18.01 22.29 -16.77
N PRO A 379 18.30 22.42 -15.46
CA PRO A 379 18.46 21.28 -14.58
C PRO A 379 17.12 20.61 -14.27
N LEU A 380 17.21 19.34 -13.85
CA LEU A 380 16.09 18.54 -13.37
C LEU A 380 16.20 18.36 -11.85
N LEU A 381 15.25 18.90 -11.10
CA LEU A 381 15.16 18.74 -9.65
C LEU A 381 14.06 17.72 -9.30
N ILE A 382 14.43 16.65 -8.61
CA ILE A 382 13.53 15.57 -8.23
C ILE A 382 13.25 15.63 -6.73
N PHE A 383 11.98 15.70 -6.40
CA PHE A 383 11.43 15.58 -5.05
C PHE A 383 10.82 14.17 -4.88
N PRO A 384 11.56 13.24 -4.27
CA PRO A 384 11.06 11.92 -3.92
C PRO A 384 10.09 12.01 -2.73
N PRO A 385 9.26 10.99 -2.45
CA PRO A 385 8.48 10.94 -1.23
C PRO A 385 9.41 10.86 -0.01
N TRP A 386 8.95 11.41 1.12
CA TRP A 386 9.56 11.20 2.44
C TRP A 386 8.79 10.18 3.28
N ILE A 387 7.77 9.52 2.69
CA ILE A 387 7.25 8.24 3.16
C ILE A 387 8.15 7.19 2.51
N ASN A 388 9.01 6.56 3.31
CA ASN A 388 10.23 5.86 2.88
C ASN A 388 11.25 6.82 2.24
N LYS A 389 12.33 6.28 1.69
CA LYS A 389 13.53 7.04 1.30
C LYS A 389 13.69 7.21 -0.21
N PHE A 390 14.50 8.18 -0.64
CA PHE A 390 14.61 8.57 -2.04
C PHE A 390 15.14 7.49 -2.98
N TYR A 391 15.95 6.56 -2.47
CA TYR A 391 16.70 5.60 -3.28
C TYR A 391 15.80 4.57 -4.00
N ILE A 392 14.47 4.65 -3.85
CA ILE A 392 13.54 3.98 -4.77
C ILE A 392 13.73 4.40 -6.24
N LEU A 393 14.20 5.63 -6.47
CA LEU A 393 14.54 6.14 -7.80
C LEU A 393 16.01 5.87 -8.19
N ASP A 394 16.81 5.36 -7.25
CA ASP A 394 18.22 4.98 -7.44
C ASP A 394 18.50 3.63 -6.76
N LEU A 395 17.84 2.55 -7.19
CA LEU A 395 18.04 1.24 -6.57
C LEU A 395 19.41 0.66 -6.97
N LYS A 396 19.44 -0.39 -7.77
CA LYS A 396 20.67 -0.92 -8.36
C LYS A 396 20.97 -0.17 -9.66
N PRO A 397 22.23 -0.19 -10.14
CA PRO A 397 22.59 0.37 -11.44
C PRO A 397 21.65 -0.01 -12.60
N GLN A 398 21.11 -1.23 -12.59
CA GLN A 398 20.29 -1.74 -13.69
C GLN A 398 18.83 -1.26 -13.65
N ASN A 399 18.38 -0.69 -12.54
CA ASN A 399 17.01 -0.19 -12.33
C ASN A 399 16.96 1.19 -11.67
N SER A 400 18.06 1.96 -11.72
CA SER A 400 18.10 3.34 -11.28
C SER A 400 17.55 4.28 -12.37
N LEU A 401 16.48 5.00 -12.04
CA LEU A 401 15.94 6.07 -12.88
C LEU A 401 16.89 7.28 -12.89
N ILE A 402 17.47 7.61 -11.72
CA ILE A 402 18.39 8.73 -11.57
C ILE A 402 19.61 8.54 -12.47
N ARG A 403 20.27 7.37 -12.41
CA ARG A 403 21.38 7.03 -13.29
C ARG A 403 21.00 7.12 -14.75
N TRP A 404 19.83 6.56 -15.11
CA TRP A 404 19.37 6.60 -16.49
C TRP A 404 19.16 8.04 -17.01
N MET A 405 18.62 8.93 -16.18
CA MET A 405 18.45 10.35 -16.52
C MET A 405 19.79 11.08 -16.67
N VAL A 406 20.74 10.81 -15.79
CA VAL A 406 22.11 11.32 -15.93
C VAL A 406 22.71 10.87 -17.27
N ASP A 407 22.54 9.59 -17.62
CA ASP A 407 23.00 9.02 -18.90
C ASP A 407 22.28 9.60 -20.14
N GLN A 408 21.07 10.16 -19.98
CA GLN A 408 20.38 10.90 -21.06
C GLN A 408 20.90 12.34 -21.24
N GLY A 409 21.83 12.78 -20.38
CA GLY A 409 22.41 14.11 -20.43
C GLY A 409 21.61 15.18 -19.68
N TYR A 410 20.92 14.83 -18.59
CA TYR A 410 20.34 15.82 -17.68
C TYR A 410 21.29 16.12 -16.53
N THR A 411 21.36 17.38 -16.09
CA THR A 411 21.91 17.70 -14.76
C THR A 411 20.81 17.40 -13.73
N VAL A 412 20.99 16.33 -12.96
CA VAL A 412 19.99 15.83 -12.03
C VAL A 412 20.35 16.23 -10.59
N PHE A 413 19.37 16.82 -9.91
CA PHE A 413 19.39 17.07 -8.48
C PHE A 413 18.28 16.27 -7.79
N VAL A 414 18.55 15.74 -6.60
CA VAL A 414 17.56 14.98 -5.81
C VAL A 414 17.57 15.49 -4.37
N VAL A 415 16.39 15.66 -3.80
CA VAL A 415 16.21 15.96 -2.37
C VAL A 415 16.22 14.65 -1.57
N SER A 416 17.16 14.51 -0.64
CA SER A 416 17.22 13.44 0.35
C SER A 416 16.68 13.96 1.68
N TRP A 417 15.48 13.53 2.04
CA TRP A 417 14.76 14.04 3.22
C TRP A 417 15.37 13.53 4.53
N LYS A 418 15.38 14.40 5.55
CA LYS A 418 15.65 14.05 6.94
C LYS A 418 14.61 13.04 7.46
N ASN A 419 15.04 12.04 8.23
CA ASN A 419 14.11 11.20 8.98
C ASN A 419 13.79 11.89 10.31
N PRO A 420 12.53 12.32 10.55
CA PRO A 420 12.22 13.16 11.70
C PRO A 420 12.25 12.37 13.01
N ASP A 421 12.81 13.00 14.03
CA ASP A 421 12.66 12.61 15.44
C ASP A 421 11.65 13.52 16.14
N ALA A 422 11.43 13.30 17.44
CA ALA A 422 10.42 14.04 18.22
C ALA A 422 10.61 15.57 18.20
N SER A 423 11.81 16.08 17.90
CA SER A 423 12.04 17.53 17.79
C SER A 423 11.35 18.16 16.58
N TYR A 424 10.89 17.36 15.62
CA TYR A 424 10.17 17.81 14.43
C TYR A 424 8.64 17.82 14.63
N SER A 425 8.11 17.62 15.84
CA SER A 425 6.66 17.46 16.05
C SER A 425 5.80 18.60 15.48
N GLU A 426 6.32 19.82 15.54
CA GLU A 426 5.64 21.05 15.09
C GLU A 426 5.84 21.36 13.61
N VAL A 427 6.62 20.55 12.88
CA VAL A 427 6.82 20.71 11.45
C VAL A 427 5.53 20.35 10.70
N GLY A 428 5.02 21.31 9.95
CA GLY A 428 3.84 21.22 9.10
C GLY A 428 4.18 21.10 7.62
N MET A 429 3.14 21.07 6.79
CA MET A 429 3.25 21.11 5.32
C MET A 429 3.95 22.38 4.84
N GLU A 430 3.84 23.48 5.60
CA GLU A 430 4.48 24.77 5.36
C GLU A 430 6.00 24.64 5.25
N GLU A 431 6.67 23.98 6.20
CA GLU A 431 8.12 23.79 6.19
C GLU A 431 8.58 22.89 5.04
N TYR A 432 7.78 21.92 4.62
CA TYR A 432 8.05 21.14 3.41
C TYR A 432 7.94 22.02 2.16
N VAL A 433 6.90 22.85 2.03
CA VAL A 433 6.81 23.81 0.89
C VAL A 433 7.98 24.79 0.90
N ALA A 434 8.40 25.29 2.08
CA ALA A 434 9.59 26.13 2.20
C ALA A 434 10.85 25.41 1.70
N SER A 435 11.00 24.13 2.04
CA SER A 435 12.12 23.29 1.56
C SER A 435 12.14 23.15 0.05
N TYR A 436 10.98 23.11 -0.62
CA TYR A 436 10.91 23.09 -2.09
C TYR A 436 11.42 24.39 -2.68
N LEU A 437 11.01 25.54 -2.10
CA LEU A 437 11.46 26.85 -2.54
C LEU A 437 12.97 27.00 -2.38
N GLU A 438 13.51 26.60 -1.23
CA GLU A 438 14.95 26.66 -0.94
C GLU A 438 15.75 25.73 -1.86
N ALA A 439 15.31 24.48 -2.07
CA ALA A 439 15.97 23.56 -3.00
C ALA A 439 15.99 24.14 -4.43
N MET A 440 14.89 24.79 -4.86
CA MET A 440 14.86 25.48 -6.15
C MET A 440 15.83 26.65 -6.20
N ASP A 441 15.92 27.48 -5.16
CA ASP A 441 16.87 28.61 -5.09
C ASP A 441 18.31 28.11 -5.26
N VAL A 442 18.70 27.10 -4.49
CA VAL A 442 20.05 26.52 -4.53
C VAL A 442 20.38 25.92 -5.91
N VAL A 443 19.43 25.22 -6.54
CA VAL A 443 19.65 24.65 -7.88
C VAL A 443 19.84 25.75 -8.92
N LEU A 444 19.02 26.81 -8.88
CA LEU A 444 19.11 27.92 -9.83
C LEU A 444 20.43 28.68 -9.66
N GLU A 445 20.86 28.93 -8.42
CA GLU A 445 22.14 29.54 -8.10
C GLU A 445 23.32 28.69 -8.62
N LYS A 446 23.35 27.40 -8.30
CA LYS A 446 24.45 26.49 -8.70
C LYS A 446 24.55 26.26 -10.19
N THR A 447 23.45 26.43 -10.93
CA THR A 447 23.41 26.17 -12.37
C THR A 447 23.43 27.45 -13.22
N ASP A 448 23.40 28.61 -12.57
CA ASP A 448 23.21 29.93 -13.19
C ASP A 448 22.04 29.92 -14.19
N GLN A 449 20.95 29.26 -13.82
CA GLN A 449 19.73 29.19 -14.63
C GLN A 449 18.61 30.00 -14.00
N LYS A 450 17.78 30.60 -14.86
CA LYS A 450 16.58 31.33 -14.42
C LYS A 450 15.40 30.39 -14.15
N LYS A 451 15.45 29.17 -14.69
CA LYS A 451 14.40 28.18 -14.53
C LYS A 451 14.96 26.77 -14.38
N LEU A 452 14.12 25.88 -13.88
CA LEU A 452 14.40 24.44 -13.79
C LEU A 452 13.17 23.62 -14.16
N ASN A 453 13.36 22.33 -14.41
CA ASN A 453 12.27 21.35 -14.49
C ASN A 453 12.17 20.59 -13.17
N ALA A 454 10.95 20.33 -12.70
CA ALA A 454 10.72 19.69 -11.40
C ALA A 454 10.00 18.34 -11.54
N VAL A 455 10.29 17.40 -10.65
CA VAL A 455 9.58 16.12 -10.54
C VAL A 455 9.12 15.94 -9.11
N GLY A 456 7.89 15.50 -8.89
CA GLY A 456 7.38 15.10 -7.58
C GLY A 456 6.80 13.69 -7.63
N TYR A 457 7.15 12.85 -6.65
CA TYR A 457 6.70 11.46 -6.59
C TYR A 457 5.83 11.20 -5.36
N CYS A 458 4.64 10.62 -5.56
CA CYS A 458 3.68 10.31 -4.50
C CYS A 458 3.34 11.58 -3.68
N ILE A 459 3.47 11.57 -2.34
CA ILE A 459 3.21 12.73 -1.49
C ILE A 459 4.03 13.97 -1.88
N ALA A 460 5.24 13.78 -2.41
CA ALA A 460 6.07 14.87 -2.90
C ALA A 460 5.51 15.50 -4.19
N GLY A 461 4.76 14.76 -4.99
CA GLY A 461 3.98 15.32 -6.10
C GLY A 461 2.81 16.18 -5.63
N THR A 462 2.15 15.81 -4.53
CA THR A 462 1.09 16.60 -3.91
C THR A 462 1.65 17.93 -3.42
N THR A 463 2.78 17.90 -2.70
CA THR A 463 3.48 19.12 -2.22
C THR A 463 4.08 19.94 -3.35
N LEU A 464 4.61 19.30 -4.41
CA LEU A 464 5.03 20.02 -5.61
C LEU A 464 3.84 20.79 -6.18
N SER A 465 2.68 20.15 -6.32
CA SER A 465 1.48 20.80 -6.89
C SER A 465 0.99 21.99 -6.04
N LEU A 466 1.03 21.87 -4.71
CA LEU A 466 0.79 23.00 -3.79
C LEU A 466 1.83 24.11 -4.00
N THR A 467 3.10 23.77 -4.10
CA THR A 467 4.19 24.72 -4.33
C THR A 467 4.01 25.45 -5.67
N LEU A 468 3.62 24.75 -6.74
CA LEU A 468 3.35 25.34 -8.05
C LEU A 468 2.16 26.32 -8.01
N ALA A 469 1.09 25.97 -7.29
CA ALA A 469 -0.04 26.87 -7.05
C ALA A 469 0.41 28.14 -6.30
N LEU A 470 1.26 28.00 -5.28
CA LEU A 470 1.82 29.12 -4.53
C LEU A 470 2.68 30.03 -5.42
N LEU A 471 3.58 29.44 -6.20
CA LEU A 471 4.44 30.17 -7.15
C LEU A 471 3.59 30.96 -8.15
N LYS A 472 2.51 30.37 -8.67
CA LYS A 472 1.57 31.07 -9.54
C LYS A 472 0.96 32.30 -8.88
N GLN A 473 0.47 32.16 -7.64
CA GLN A 473 -0.14 33.28 -6.90
C GLN A 473 0.88 34.37 -6.56
N ARG A 474 2.16 34.02 -6.38
CA ARG A 474 3.27 34.95 -6.16
C ARG A 474 3.84 35.56 -7.45
N GLY A 475 3.40 35.11 -8.62
CA GLY A 475 3.95 35.53 -9.92
C GLY A 475 5.36 35.00 -10.20
N ASP A 476 5.78 33.96 -9.48
CA ASP A 476 7.09 33.32 -9.65
C ASP A 476 7.04 32.31 -10.80
N THR A 477 8.01 32.39 -11.71
CA THR A 477 8.07 31.58 -12.94
C THR A 477 9.31 30.70 -13.03
N ARG A 478 9.96 30.43 -11.89
CA ARG A 478 11.20 29.63 -11.80
C ARG A 478 11.04 28.17 -12.25
N VAL A 479 9.84 27.60 -12.20
CA VAL A 479 9.58 26.25 -12.72
C VAL A 479 9.12 26.34 -14.17
N ASN A 480 9.89 25.72 -15.06
CA ASN A 480 9.61 25.69 -16.49
C ASN A 480 8.58 24.63 -16.87
N SER A 481 8.75 23.41 -16.34
CA SER A 481 7.81 22.30 -16.47
C SER A 481 7.84 21.43 -15.22
N ALA A 482 6.76 20.68 -14.96
CA ALA A 482 6.73 19.75 -13.86
C ALA A 482 6.21 18.36 -14.27
N THR A 483 6.77 17.34 -13.62
CA THR A 483 6.35 15.94 -13.77
C THR A 483 5.83 15.38 -12.45
N LEU A 484 4.74 14.62 -12.49
CA LEU A 484 4.16 13.93 -11.33
C LEU A 484 4.21 12.42 -11.54
N PHE A 485 4.79 11.69 -10.58
CA PHE A 485 4.78 10.23 -10.56
C PHE A 485 3.75 9.75 -9.54
N THR A 486 2.79 8.92 -9.96
CA THR A 486 1.70 8.30 -9.15
C THR A 486 1.24 9.20 -8.00
N THR A 487 0.80 10.40 -8.35
CA THR A 487 0.51 11.48 -7.40
C THR A 487 -0.99 11.68 -7.31
N LEU A 488 -1.51 11.69 -6.09
CA LEU A 488 -2.87 12.14 -5.82
C LEU A 488 -2.87 13.64 -5.48
N THR A 489 -3.69 14.40 -6.19
CA THR A 489 -3.98 15.80 -5.87
C THR A 489 -5.48 16.07 -5.72
N ASP A 490 -6.29 15.05 -6.02
CA ASP A 490 -7.71 14.96 -5.74
C ASP A 490 -7.96 13.63 -5.01
N PHE A 491 -8.34 13.73 -3.74
CA PHE A 491 -8.57 12.64 -2.80
C PHE A 491 -10.07 12.30 -2.61
N SER A 492 -10.94 12.75 -3.53
CA SER A 492 -12.39 12.53 -3.43
C SER A 492 -12.80 11.05 -3.42
N ASP A 493 -12.04 10.18 -4.08
CA ASP A 493 -12.17 8.72 -3.92
C ASP A 493 -11.01 8.22 -3.06
N GLN A 494 -11.35 7.66 -1.89
CA GLN A 494 -10.38 7.15 -0.93
C GLN A 494 -9.93 5.71 -1.25
N GLY A 495 -10.54 5.06 -2.25
CA GLY A 495 -10.14 3.73 -2.71
C GLY A 495 -10.04 2.70 -1.58
N GLU A 496 -8.94 1.93 -1.56
CA GLU A 496 -8.66 0.93 -0.53
C GLU A 496 -8.35 1.56 0.85
N PHE A 497 -8.01 2.86 0.92
CA PHE A 497 -7.73 3.56 2.17
C PHE A 497 -8.98 4.03 2.91
N VAL A 498 -10.19 3.87 2.34
CA VAL A 498 -11.44 4.35 2.92
C VAL A 498 -11.57 4.00 4.41
N THR A 499 -11.25 2.77 4.80
CA THR A 499 -11.35 2.32 6.21
C THR A 499 -10.40 3.09 7.14
N PHE A 500 -9.21 3.44 6.67
CA PHE A 500 -8.16 4.09 7.44
C PHE A 500 -8.25 5.62 7.45
N LEU A 501 -9.08 6.18 6.56
CA LEU A 501 -9.31 7.62 6.45
C LEU A 501 -10.61 8.07 7.13
N GLN A 502 -11.26 7.20 7.91
CA GLN A 502 -12.41 7.59 8.73
C GLN A 502 -11.99 8.22 10.05
N ASP A 503 -12.89 9.01 10.64
CA ASP A 503 -12.59 9.80 11.83
C ASP A 503 -12.12 8.98 13.01
N ASP A 504 -12.66 7.78 13.21
CA ASP A 504 -12.25 6.87 14.28
C ASP A 504 -10.78 6.48 14.17
N PHE A 505 -10.32 6.07 12.98
CA PHE A 505 -8.92 5.69 12.77
C PHE A 505 -7.98 6.89 12.81
N VAL A 506 -8.35 8.00 12.16
CA VAL A 506 -7.52 9.21 12.12
C VAL A 506 -7.46 9.90 13.49
N ASN A 507 -8.50 9.80 14.33
CA ASN A 507 -8.43 10.21 15.74
C ASN A 507 -7.44 9.35 16.53
N GLY A 508 -7.42 8.04 16.32
CA GLY A 508 -6.40 7.16 16.89
C GLY A 508 -4.98 7.56 16.48
N ILE A 509 -4.77 7.96 15.22
CA ILE A 509 -3.49 8.52 14.76
C ILE A 509 -3.19 9.83 15.51
N ALA A 510 -4.17 10.72 15.68
CA ALA A 510 -4.00 11.97 16.40
C ALA A 510 -3.59 11.75 17.87
N GLU A 511 -4.09 10.69 18.52
CA GLU A 511 -3.70 10.30 19.88
C GLU A 511 -2.27 9.73 19.95
N GLU A 512 -1.83 8.96 18.95
CA GLU A 512 -0.43 8.54 18.83
C GLU A 512 0.48 9.76 18.60
N VAL A 513 0.11 10.66 17.69
CA VAL A 513 0.82 11.92 17.45
C VAL A 513 0.89 12.76 18.72
N SER A 514 -0.19 12.85 19.50
CA SER A 514 -0.19 13.59 20.76
C SER A 514 0.74 12.97 21.81
N ARG A 515 0.95 11.65 21.76
CA ARG A 515 1.85 10.94 22.69
C ARG A 515 3.32 11.02 22.30
N TYR A 516 3.63 10.95 21.02
CA TYR A 516 5.01 10.82 20.53
C TYR A 516 5.53 12.04 19.76
N GLY A 517 4.67 13.00 19.44
CA GLY A 517 4.96 14.13 18.53
C GLY A 517 5.03 13.74 17.06
N LEU A 518 4.95 12.44 16.73
CA LEU A 518 5.18 11.89 15.40
C LEU A 518 4.14 10.84 15.04
N MET A 519 3.84 10.70 13.76
CA MET A 519 3.30 9.46 13.23
C MET A 519 4.50 8.52 12.96
N ARG A 520 4.70 7.57 13.87
CA ARG A 520 5.85 6.65 13.82
C ARG A 520 5.75 5.68 12.63
N ALA A 521 6.89 5.33 12.06
CA ALA A 521 6.98 4.48 10.87
C ALA A 521 6.26 3.13 11.00
N GLN A 522 6.26 2.53 12.21
CA GLN A 522 5.60 1.25 12.47
C GLN A 522 4.09 1.32 12.21
N LEU A 523 3.45 2.45 12.51
CA LEU A 523 2.01 2.63 12.29
C LEU A 523 1.69 2.63 10.79
N MET A 524 2.49 3.33 9.99
CA MET A 524 2.34 3.33 8.53
C MET A 524 2.57 1.94 7.93
N SER A 525 3.64 1.25 8.36
CA SER A 525 3.97 -0.10 7.92
C SER A 525 2.84 -1.10 8.21
N ARG A 526 2.24 -1.02 9.40
CA ARG A 526 1.06 -1.82 9.77
C ARG A 526 -0.12 -1.54 8.86
N THR A 527 -0.51 -0.28 8.68
CA THR A 527 -1.63 0.11 7.81
C THR A 527 -1.45 -0.42 6.39
N MET A 528 -0.25 -0.25 5.82
CA MET A 528 0.05 -0.73 4.46
C MET A 528 -0.01 -2.25 4.35
N SER A 529 0.44 -2.98 5.38
CA SER A 529 0.37 -4.45 5.41
C SER A 529 -1.08 -4.97 5.45
N PHE A 530 -1.97 -4.28 6.17
CA PHE A 530 -3.38 -4.66 6.27
C PHE A 530 -4.21 -4.37 5.01
N LEU A 531 -3.77 -3.44 4.14
CA LEU A 531 -4.42 -3.23 2.85
C LEU A 531 -4.41 -4.50 1.99
N ARG A 532 -3.36 -5.32 2.11
CA ARG A 532 -3.21 -6.61 1.40
C ARG A 532 -2.70 -7.71 2.33
N ALA A 533 -3.46 -8.02 3.37
CA ALA A 533 -3.06 -8.95 4.42
C ALA A 533 -2.61 -10.34 3.90
N ASN A 534 -3.29 -10.90 2.90
CA ASN A 534 -2.85 -12.17 2.30
C ASN A 534 -1.43 -12.12 1.69
N ASP A 535 -1.12 -11.08 0.94
CA ASP A 535 0.13 -10.98 0.19
C ASP A 535 1.28 -10.43 1.04
N LEU A 536 0.97 -9.58 2.03
CA LEU A 536 1.94 -8.83 2.83
C LEU A 536 2.09 -9.35 4.27
N VAL A 537 1.13 -10.13 4.79
CA VAL A 537 1.18 -10.71 6.14
C VAL A 537 1.18 -12.22 6.07
N TRP A 538 0.08 -12.84 5.65
CA TRP A 538 -0.13 -14.28 5.77
C TRP A 538 0.82 -15.10 4.89
N GLY A 539 0.91 -14.79 3.59
CA GLY A 539 1.79 -15.49 2.66
C GLY A 539 3.28 -15.44 3.08
N PRO A 540 3.83 -14.24 3.35
CA PRO A 540 5.19 -14.10 3.88
C PRO A 540 5.39 -14.80 5.24
N ALA A 541 4.42 -14.72 6.15
CA ALA A 541 4.51 -15.38 7.46
C ALA A 541 4.53 -16.90 7.34
N ILE A 542 3.73 -17.50 6.45
CA ILE A 542 3.77 -18.94 6.17
C ILE A 542 5.17 -19.34 5.67
N ARG A 543 5.70 -18.65 4.67
CA ARG A 543 7.04 -18.94 4.13
C ARG A 543 8.14 -18.77 5.18
N SER A 544 8.14 -17.65 5.89
CA SER A 544 9.16 -17.33 6.88
C SER A 544 9.07 -18.23 8.11
N TYR A 545 7.89 -18.34 8.73
CA TYR A 545 7.71 -18.94 10.05
C TYR A 545 7.31 -20.41 10.03
N MET A 546 6.68 -20.90 8.96
CA MET A 546 6.30 -22.32 8.85
C MET A 546 7.24 -23.11 7.94
N MET A 547 7.64 -22.51 6.81
CA MET A 547 8.53 -23.18 5.84
C MET A 547 10.02 -22.99 6.18
N GLY A 548 10.35 -22.08 7.11
CA GLY A 548 11.71 -21.76 7.52
C GLY A 548 12.53 -21.12 6.41
N GLU A 549 11.85 -20.47 5.44
CA GLU A 549 12.50 -19.82 4.31
C GLU A 549 13.14 -18.50 4.73
N THR A 550 14.27 -18.18 4.13
CA THR A 550 14.89 -16.87 4.31
C THR A 550 14.15 -15.85 3.44
N PRO A 551 13.87 -14.63 3.95
CA PRO A 551 13.30 -13.56 3.13
C PRO A 551 14.14 -13.31 1.86
N PRO A 552 13.50 -12.97 0.73
CA PRO A 552 14.23 -12.78 -0.52
C PRO A 552 15.15 -11.54 -0.48
N ALA A 553 16.30 -11.63 -1.14
CA ALA A 553 17.21 -10.51 -1.39
C ALA A 553 16.69 -9.63 -2.55
N PHE A 554 15.51 -9.03 -2.36
CA PHE A 554 14.84 -8.20 -3.36
C PHE A 554 14.90 -6.72 -2.96
N ASP A 555 15.43 -5.90 -3.86
CA ASP A 555 15.74 -4.48 -3.63
C ASP A 555 14.50 -3.64 -3.30
N LEU A 556 13.38 -3.87 -3.99
CA LEU A 556 12.13 -3.16 -3.72
C LEU A 556 11.58 -3.43 -2.30
N LEU A 557 11.68 -4.67 -1.84
CA LEU A 557 11.21 -5.04 -0.51
C LEU A 557 12.17 -4.57 0.59
N PHE A 558 13.48 -4.50 0.29
CA PHE A 558 14.44 -3.84 1.16
C PHE A 558 14.10 -2.36 1.36
N TRP A 559 13.86 -1.62 0.27
CA TRP A 559 13.41 -0.22 0.35
C TRP A 559 12.10 -0.08 1.12
N ASN A 560 11.14 -0.98 0.89
CA ASN A 560 9.84 -0.91 1.56
C ASN A 560 9.97 -1.07 3.09
N GLY A 561 10.88 -1.92 3.55
CA GLY A 561 11.18 -2.11 4.98
C GLY A 561 11.98 -0.98 5.63
N ASP A 562 12.59 -0.09 4.84
CA ASP A 562 13.36 1.07 5.30
C ASP A 562 12.47 2.33 5.41
N SER A 563 11.49 2.24 6.30
CA SER A 563 10.47 3.27 6.52
C SER A 563 10.99 4.48 7.31
N THR A 564 10.24 5.58 7.23
CA THR A 564 10.54 6.87 7.86
C THR A 564 9.37 7.34 8.74
N ASN A 565 9.68 8.15 9.74
CA ASN A 565 8.65 8.82 10.56
C ASN A 565 8.04 10.01 9.80
N LEU A 566 6.86 10.45 10.24
CA LEU A 566 6.26 11.71 9.78
C LEU A 566 6.07 12.68 10.96
N PRO A 567 6.39 13.98 10.79
CA PRO A 567 6.04 15.01 11.76
C PRO A 567 4.55 15.00 12.08
N GLY A 568 4.21 15.12 13.36
CA GLY A 568 2.83 15.03 13.83
C GLY A 568 1.90 16.05 13.18
N ARG A 569 2.28 17.34 13.20
CA ARG A 569 1.48 18.42 12.60
C ARG A 569 1.28 18.19 11.10
N MET A 570 2.35 17.90 10.36
CA MET A 570 2.25 17.64 8.93
C MET A 570 1.35 16.43 8.62
N ALA A 571 1.51 15.31 9.33
CA ALA A 571 0.68 14.13 9.13
C ALA A 571 -0.81 14.43 9.33
N MET A 572 -1.15 15.21 10.36
CA MET A 572 -2.54 15.61 10.62
C MET A 572 -3.08 16.58 9.57
N GLN A 573 -2.29 17.56 9.10
CA GLN A 573 -2.69 18.43 8.00
C GLN A 573 -2.94 17.62 6.72
N TYR A 574 -2.05 16.68 6.39
CA TYR A 574 -2.19 15.82 5.23
C TYR A 574 -3.45 14.94 5.32
N LEU A 575 -3.63 14.19 6.40
CA LEU A 575 -4.76 13.28 6.57
C LEU A 575 -6.10 14.01 6.67
N ARG A 576 -6.20 15.07 7.49
CA ARG A 576 -7.46 15.77 7.73
C ARG A 576 -7.84 16.69 6.57
N GLN A 577 -6.90 17.51 6.10
CA GLN A 577 -7.24 18.58 5.17
C GLN A 577 -7.12 18.14 3.70
N LEU A 578 -6.16 17.26 3.38
CA LEU A 578 -6.00 16.76 2.01
C LEU A 578 -6.76 15.45 1.81
N CYS A 579 -6.49 14.39 2.59
CA CYS A 579 -7.12 13.09 2.33
C CYS A 579 -8.61 13.02 2.66
N GLN A 580 -9.06 13.62 3.77
CA GLN A 580 -10.48 13.63 4.14
C GLN A 580 -11.26 14.78 3.51
N GLN A 581 -10.81 16.04 3.72
CA GLN A 581 -11.53 17.22 3.25
C GLN A 581 -11.31 17.53 1.76
N ASN A 582 -10.31 16.89 1.12
CA ASN A 582 -9.94 17.12 -0.27
C ASN A 582 -9.68 18.60 -0.60
N ALA A 583 -9.16 19.36 0.38
CA ALA A 583 -9.19 20.81 0.36
C ALA A 583 -8.50 21.41 -0.87
N PHE A 584 -7.42 20.80 -1.38
CA PHE A 584 -6.72 21.32 -2.56
C PHE A 584 -7.55 21.26 -3.85
N ALA A 585 -8.41 20.25 -3.99
CA ALA A 585 -9.30 20.10 -5.14
C ALA A 585 -10.65 20.83 -4.97
N THR A 586 -11.03 21.15 -3.73
CA THR A 586 -12.33 21.77 -3.39
C THR A 586 -12.17 23.25 -3.01
N ASP A 587 -12.17 23.54 -1.71
CA ASP A 587 -12.27 24.89 -1.18
C ASP A 587 -10.95 25.69 -1.26
N GLY A 588 -9.84 24.96 -1.32
CA GLY A 588 -8.45 25.41 -1.34
C GLY A 588 -7.73 25.14 -0.02
N PHE A 589 -6.44 24.79 -0.12
CA PHE A 589 -5.56 24.46 1.00
C PHE A 589 -4.67 25.65 1.35
N GLU A 590 -4.58 26.02 2.63
CA GLU A 590 -3.88 27.25 3.05
C GLU A 590 -2.41 27.01 3.36
N ILE A 591 -1.51 27.77 2.71
CA ILE A 591 -0.08 27.78 2.98
C ILE A 591 0.42 29.21 2.91
N PHE A 592 1.11 29.68 3.95
CA PHE A 592 1.65 31.06 4.04
C PHE A 592 0.61 32.15 3.76
N GLY A 593 -0.64 31.96 4.21
CA GLY A 593 -1.76 32.89 3.98
C GLY A 593 -2.32 32.89 2.55
N HIS A 594 -1.86 31.99 1.69
CA HIS A 594 -2.40 31.78 0.35
C HIS A 594 -3.34 30.58 0.33
N LYS A 595 -4.54 30.75 -0.22
CA LYS A 595 -5.48 29.65 -0.42
C LYS A 595 -5.23 29.01 -1.79
N LEU A 596 -4.55 27.87 -1.81
CA LEU A 596 -4.04 27.19 -3.00
C LEU A 596 -5.09 26.24 -3.59
N ARG A 597 -5.23 26.22 -4.92
CA ARG A 597 -6.17 25.35 -5.65
C ARG A 597 -5.51 24.67 -6.85
N LEU A 598 -6.05 23.53 -7.28
CA LEU A 598 -5.58 22.83 -8.49
C LEU A 598 -5.56 23.72 -9.74
N SER A 599 -6.55 24.60 -9.87
CA SER A 599 -6.64 25.56 -10.98
C SER A 599 -5.44 26.51 -11.09
N ASP A 600 -4.67 26.69 -10.01
CA ASP A 600 -3.50 27.56 -9.99
C ASP A 600 -2.25 26.87 -10.58
N VAL A 601 -2.27 25.55 -10.76
CA VAL A 601 -1.21 24.80 -11.44
C VAL A 601 -1.36 24.98 -12.95
N THR A 602 -0.62 25.93 -13.52
CA THR A 602 -0.85 26.43 -14.90
C THR A 602 0.29 26.18 -15.89
N LEU A 603 1.45 25.70 -15.42
CA LEU A 603 2.61 25.41 -16.27
C LEU A 603 2.49 24.05 -17.00
N PRO A 604 3.33 23.75 -18.01
CA PRO A 604 3.33 22.45 -18.67
C PRO A 604 3.52 21.26 -17.72
N MET A 605 2.59 20.31 -17.74
CA MET A 605 2.56 19.15 -16.83
C MET A 605 2.73 17.83 -17.61
N CYS A 606 3.53 16.93 -17.05
CA CYS A 606 3.52 15.51 -17.40
C CYS A 606 3.15 14.69 -16.18
N ALA A 607 2.22 13.74 -16.29
CA ALA A 607 1.84 12.86 -15.20
C ALA A 607 1.97 11.40 -15.62
N ILE A 608 2.60 10.60 -14.78
CA ILE A 608 2.76 9.16 -14.97
C ILE A 608 1.99 8.49 -13.85
N ALA A 609 1.05 7.60 -14.20
CA ALA A 609 0.37 6.73 -13.26
C ALA A 609 0.52 5.26 -13.68
N CYS A 610 0.12 4.34 -12.81
CA CYS A 610 0.28 2.91 -13.06
C CYS A 610 -1.08 2.17 -13.04
N GLU A 611 -1.29 1.25 -13.99
CA GLU A 611 -2.58 0.65 -14.29
C GLU A 611 -3.15 -0.18 -13.14
N THR A 612 -2.28 -0.91 -12.42
CA THR A 612 -2.67 -1.73 -11.26
C THR A 612 -2.20 -1.11 -9.94
N ASP A 613 -2.01 0.21 -9.93
CA ASP A 613 -1.73 0.95 -8.70
C ASP A 613 -2.97 1.00 -7.81
N HIS A 614 -2.85 0.49 -6.59
CA HIS A 614 -3.89 0.53 -5.57
C HIS A 614 -3.62 1.60 -4.50
N ILE A 615 -2.41 2.16 -4.49
CA ILE A 615 -2.01 3.23 -3.55
C ILE A 615 -2.48 4.58 -4.09
N ALA A 616 -2.16 4.84 -5.35
CA ALA A 616 -2.58 6.03 -6.08
C ALA A 616 -3.25 5.59 -7.39
N PRO A 617 -4.54 5.18 -7.36
CA PRO A 617 -5.22 4.67 -8.53
C PRO A 617 -5.15 5.66 -9.69
N TRP A 618 -4.80 5.17 -10.89
CA TRP A 618 -4.50 6.05 -12.02
C TRP A 618 -5.65 6.96 -12.43
N LYS A 619 -6.89 6.53 -12.18
CA LYS A 619 -8.11 7.31 -12.44
C LYS A 619 -8.18 8.56 -11.56
N ASP A 620 -7.72 8.44 -10.31
CA ASP A 620 -7.71 9.53 -9.34
C ASP A 620 -6.54 10.48 -9.62
N CYS A 621 -5.36 9.95 -9.98
CA CYS A 621 -4.26 10.75 -10.54
C CYS A 621 -4.71 11.54 -11.78
N TRP A 622 -5.42 10.88 -12.71
CA TRP A 622 -5.94 11.52 -13.92
C TRP A 622 -6.93 12.63 -13.58
N ARG A 623 -7.86 12.38 -12.63
CA ARG A 623 -8.86 13.38 -12.20
C ARG A 623 -8.20 14.62 -11.62
N GLY A 624 -7.18 14.45 -10.77
CA GLY A 624 -6.39 15.55 -10.23
C GLY A 624 -5.71 16.37 -11.33
N VAL A 625 -5.06 15.72 -12.29
CA VAL A 625 -4.40 16.37 -13.44
C VAL A 625 -5.41 17.07 -14.35
N ALA A 626 -6.57 16.47 -14.60
CA ALA A 626 -7.64 17.05 -15.40
C ALA A 626 -8.14 18.39 -14.81
N ALA A 627 -8.21 18.48 -13.48
CA ALA A 627 -8.64 19.67 -12.76
C ALA A 627 -7.57 20.78 -12.67
N MET A 628 -6.33 20.52 -13.09
CA MET A 628 -5.27 21.54 -13.11
C MET A 628 -5.51 22.58 -14.22
N GLY A 629 -5.17 23.84 -13.93
CA GLY A 629 -5.33 24.98 -14.85
C GLY A 629 -4.38 24.97 -16.06
N SER A 630 -3.45 24.02 -16.12
CA SER A 630 -2.49 23.86 -17.21
C SER A 630 -3.19 23.57 -18.54
N GLN A 631 -2.75 24.26 -19.60
CA GLN A 631 -3.23 24.05 -20.96
C GLN A 631 -2.42 22.98 -21.71
N ASP A 632 -1.25 22.62 -21.19
CA ASP A 632 -0.36 21.62 -21.77
C ASP A 632 -0.17 20.50 -20.75
N LYS A 633 -0.99 19.45 -20.90
CA LYS A 633 -1.04 18.30 -20.00
C LYS A 633 -0.78 17.02 -20.78
N THR A 634 0.26 16.30 -20.40
CA THR A 634 0.56 14.96 -20.90
C THR A 634 0.28 13.95 -19.79
N PHE A 635 -0.47 12.88 -20.09
CA PHE A 635 -0.68 11.77 -19.17
C PHE A 635 -0.14 10.49 -19.78
N ILE A 636 0.59 9.71 -18.99
CA ILE A 636 1.17 8.44 -19.37
C ILE A 636 0.70 7.40 -18.37
N LEU A 637 0.09 6.32 -18.85
CA LEU A 637 -0.34 5.21 -18.03
C LEU A 637 0.61 4.02 -18.24
N SER A 638 1.51 3.78 -17.30
CA SER A 638 2.36 2.59 -17.30
C SER A 638 1.57 1.37 -16.84
N GLU A 639 1.85 0.20 -17.39
CA GLU A 639 1.42 -1.06 -16.79
C GLU A 639 2.12 -1.32 -15.44
N SER A 640 1.65 -2.33 -14.71
CA SER A 640 2.10 -2.74 -13.37
C SER A 640 1.62 -1.83 -12.22
N GLY A 641 2.11 -2.11 -11.00
CA GLY A 641 1.71 -1.41 -9.77
C GLY A 641 2.59 -0.20 -9.42
N HIS A 642 2.26 0.47 -8.32
CA HIS A 642 2.84 1.75 -7.84
C HIS A 642 4.35 1.92 -8.06
N ILE A 643 5.12 0.91 -7.65
CA ILE A 643 6.58 0.94 -7.72
C ILE A 643 7.08 0.36 -9.03
N ALA A 644 6.63 -0.85 -9.39
CA ALA A 644 7.14 -1.59 -10.55
C ALA A 644 6.78 -0.94 -11.90
N GLY A 645 5.72 -0.14 -11.95
CA GLY A 645 5.36 0.66 -13.12
C GLY A 645 6.21 1.92 -13.25
N ILE A 646 6.53 2.61 -12.15
CA ILE A 646 7.44 3.77 -12.17
C ILE A 646 8.88 3.34 -12.41
N VAL A 647 9.37 2.35 -11.66
CA VAL A 647 10.74 1.84 -11.74
C VAL A 647 10.83 0.73 -12.80
N ASN A 648 10.59 1.11 -14.05
CA ASN A 648 10.62 0.20 -15.20
C ASN A 648 11.76 0.58 -16.17
N PRO A 649 13.00 0.11 -15.95
CA PRO A 649 14.13 0.47 -16.82
C PRO A 649 13.97 -0.06 -18.25
N PRO A 650 14.27 0.75 -19.29
CA PRO A 650 14.08 0.36 -20.69
C PRO A 650 14.91 -0.86 -21.11
N SER A 651 16.05 -1.10 -20.44
CA SER A 651 16.92 -2.25 -20.69
C SER A 651 16.25 -3.61 -20.40
N LYS A 652 15.22 -3.65 -19.55
CA LYS A 652 14.53 -4.89 -19.18
C LYS A 652 13.44 -5.30 -20.17
N LYS A 653 12.98 -4.39 -21.04
CA LYS A 653 11.89 -4.61 -22.01
C LYS A 653 10.68 -5.33 -21.39
N LYS A 654 10.28 -4.89 -20.20
CA LYS A 654 9.11 -5.41 -19.48
C LYS A 654 7.98 -4.41 -19.54
N TYR A 655 6.76 -4.95 -19.53
CA TYR A 655 5.52 -4.19 -19.54
C TYR A 655 5.36 -3.32 -20.79
N GLY A 656 4.31 -2.51 -20.83
CA GLY A 656 4.08 -1.43 -21.77
C GLY A 656 3.52 -0.19 -21.09
N HIS A 657 3.15 0.79 -21.90
CA HIS A 657 2.53 2.03 -21.43
C HIS A 657 1.57 2.59 -22.48
N TYR A 658 0.63 3.43 -22.03
CA TYR A 658 -0.34 4.10 -22.85
C TYR A 658 -0.14 5.60 -22.81
N VAL A 659 -0.26 6.23 -23.98
CA VAL A 659 -0.21 7.69 -24.13
C VAL A 659 -1.49 8.13 -24.83
N GLY A 660 -2.24 9.02 -24.19
CA GLY A 660 -3.50 9.55 -24.72
C GLY A 660 -3.37 10.95 -25.28
N GLY A 661 -4.45 11.43 -25.90
CA GLY A 661 -4.56 12.80 -26.39
C GLY A 661 -4.73 13.83 -25.26
N LEU A 662 -4.87 15.10 -25.66
CA LEU A 662 -5.01 16.25 -24.77
C LEU A 662 -6.47 16.51 -24.30
N ASP A 663 -7.38 15.57 -24.56
CA ASP A 663 -8.78 15.69 -24.15
C ASP A 663 -8.97 15.23 -22.70
N TYR A 664 -9.25 16.19 -21.82
CA TYR A 664 -9.57 15.97 -20.41
C TYR A 664 -11.04 16.26 -20.07
N ALA A 665 -11.88 16.57 -21.06
CA ALA A 665 -13.27 16.96 -20.83
C ALA A 665 -14.23 15.77 -20.74
N ASN A 666 -13.89 14.65 -21.38
CA ASN A 666 -14.78 13.48 -21.53
C ASN A 666 -14.49 12.33 -20.56
N GLY A 667 -13.70 12.59 -19.50
CA GLY A 667 -13.40 11.64 -18.43
C GLY A 667 -12.28 10.63 -18.75
N PHE A 668 -11.78 9.97 -17.69
CA PHE A 668 -10.63 9.06 -17.79
C PHE A 668 -10.87 7.84 -18.69
N GLN A 669 -12.13 7.37 -18.80
CA GLN A 669 -12.45 6.19 -19.62
C GLN A 669 -12.28 6.51 -21.10
N LYS A 670 -12.80 7.66 -21.55
CA LYS A 670 -12.61 8.12 -22.92
C LYS A 670 -11.13 8.31 -23.24
N TRP A 671 -10.37 8.91 -22.32
CA TRP A 671 -8.92 9.05 -22.46
C TRP A 671 -8.23 7.68 -22.63
N ARG A 672 -8.63 6.67 -21.82
CA ARG A 672 -8.07 5.31 -21.90
C ARG A 672 -8.41 4.63 -23.22
N ASP A 673 -9.64 4.76 -23.69
CA ASP A 673 -10.11 4.15 -24.94
C ASP A 673 -9.41 4.77 -26.17
N ASP A 674 -9.08 6.07 -26.11
CA ASP A 674 -8.36 6.78 -27.18
C ASP A 674 -6.82 6.64 -27.10
N SER A 675 -6.31 6.09 -25.98
CA SER A 675 -4.87 6.01 -25.75
C SER A 675 -4.19 4.99 -26.67
N THR A 676 -2.98 5.32 -27.10
CA THR A 676 -2.15 4.42 -27.91
C THR A 676 -1.21 3.63 -27.00
N PHE A 677 -1.21 2.31 -27.15
CA PHE A 677 -0.29 1.42 -26.47
C PHE A 677 1.09 1.43 -27.12
N SER A 678 2.14 1.46 -26.30
CA SER A 678 3.53 1.28 -26.69
C SER A 678 4.17 0.21 -25.80
N GLU A 679 4.90 -0.73 -26.42
CA GLU A 679 5.64 -1.74 -25.67
C GLU A 679 6.86 -1.15 -24.96
N GLY A 680 7.18 -1.69 -23.79
CA GLY A 680 8.35 -1.32 -23.00
C GLY A 680 8.13 -0.13 -22.07
N SER A 681 9.26 0.34 -21.53
CA SER A 681 9.30 1.43 -20.54
C SER A 681 8.76 2.74 -21.11
N TRP A 682 8.07 3.51 -20.26
CA TRP A 682 7.66 4.88 -20.54
C TRP A 682 8.81 5.91 -20.41
N TRP A 683 9.94 5.54 -19.80
CA TRP A 683 11.05 6.48 -19.55
C TRP A 683 11.53 7.19 -20.82
N PRO A 684 11.73 6.51 -21.97
CA PRO A 684 12.14 7.17 -23.20
C PRO A 684 11.11 8.21 -23.70
N HIS A 685 9.82 7.91 -23.60
CA HIS A 685 8.75 8.84 -24.00
C HIS A 685 8.72 10.08 -23.10
N TRP A 686 8.88 9.90 -21.79
CA TRP A 686 9.00 11.02 -20.86
C TRP A 686 10.27 11.85 -21.10
N SER A 687 11.41 11.22 -21.38
CA SER A 687 12.64 11.94 -21.71
C SER A 687 12.50 12.74 -22.99
N GLU A 688 11.81 12.24 -24.01
CA GLU A 688 11.52 13.01 -25.23
C GLU A 688 10.65 14.25 -24.90
N TRP A 689 9.60 14.08 -24.09
CA TRP A 689 8.77 15.18 -23.63
C TRP A 689 9.57 16.23 -22.84
N LEU A 690 10.47 15.77 -21.97
CA LEU A 690 11.29 16.62 -21.12
C LEU A 690 12.40 17.32 -21.91
N ALA A 691 13.05 16.63 -22.85
CA ALA A 691 14.11 17.19 -23.70
C ALA A 691 13.64 18.46 -24.45
N ASN A 692 12.42 18.44 -24.97
CA ASN A 692 11.80 19.59 -25.63
C ASN A 692 11.57 20.80 -24.69
N ARG A 693 11.75 20.60 -23.38
CA ARG A 693 11.55 21.59 -22.31
C ARG A 693 12.81 21.80 -21.46
N SER A 694 13.96 21.28 -21.87
CA SER A 694 15.21 21.43 -21.12
C SER A 694 16.23 22.36 -21.79
N GLY A 695 15.84 23.03 -22.88
CA GLY A 695 16.67 23.97 -23.61
C GLY A 695 17.75 23.27 -24.45
N ARG A 696 18.77 24.04 -24.88
CA ARG A 696 19.87 23.49 -25.68
C ARG A 696 20.84 22.66 -24.82
N LYS A 697 21.69 21.87 -25.48
CA LYS A 697 22.82 21.22 -24.81
C LYS A 697 23.97 22.21 -24.55
N VAL A 698 24.60 22.09 -23.39
CA VAL A 698 25.77 22.84 -22.92
C VAL A 698 26.82 21.84 -22.41
N SER A 699 28.07 22.26 -22.24
CA SER A 699 29.10 21.41 -21.65
C SER A 699 28.65 20.92 -20.26
N ALA A 700 29.00 19.67 -19.93
CA ALA A 700 28.73 19.11 -18.62
C ALA A 700 29.30 19.99 -17.50
N ARG A 701 28.53 20.10 -16.42
CA ARG A 701 28.89 20.91 -15.25
C ARG A 701 29.90 20.13 -14.40
N ASP A 702 30.96 20.81 -13.96
CA ASP A 702 31.92 20.21 -13.03
C ASP A 702 31.30 20.06 -11.64
N LEU A 703 31.71 19.03 -10.91
CA LEU A 703 31.25 18.65 -9.58
C LEU A 703 32.39 18.71 -8.57
N SER A 704 33.11 19.83 -8.57
CA SER A 704 34.32 20.01 -7.77
C SER A 704 34.05 20.39 -6.31
N GLU A 705 32.85 20.91 -5.98
CA GLU A 705 32.53 21.44 -4.66
C GLU A 705 31.25 20.83 -4.07
N GLY A 706 31.38 20.19 -2.91
CA GLY A 706 30.29 19.60 -2.15
C GLY A 706 30.68 19.32 -0.71
N LEU A 707 29.68 18.99 0.12
CA LEU A 707 29.84 18.66 1.53
C LEU A 707 30.38 17.24 1.72
N GLU A 708 29.84 16.28 0.96
CA GLU A 708 30.25 14.87 0.97
C GLU A 708 29.73 14.12 -0.27
N GLN A 709 30.12 12.85 -0.43
CA GLN A 709 29.66 12.01 -1.53
C GLN A 709 28.19 11.58 -1.34
N ALA A 710 27.47 11.40 -2.44
CA ALA A 710 26.18 10.71 -2.43
C ALA A 710 26.35 9.30 -1.83
N PRO A 711 25.36 8.78 -1.09
CA PRO A 711 23.98 9.27 -0.98
C PRO A 711 23.73 10.23 0.20
N GLY A 712 24.77 10.77 0.83
CA GLY A 712 24.68 11.67 1.99
C GLY A 712 24.43 10.95 3.30
N THR A 713 24.16 11.70 4.38
CA THR A 713 23.99 11.15 5.73
C THR A 713 22.54 10.85 6.10
N TYR A 714 21.59 11.67 5.64
CA TYR A 714 20.19 11.59 6.10
C TYR A 714 19.51 10.30 5.66
N VAL A 715 19.91 9.75 4.52
CA VAL A 715 19.39 8.47 4.02
C VAL A 715 19.72 7.29 4.94
N HIS A 716 20.76 7.38 5.76
CA HIS A 716 21.17 6.31 6.67
C HIS A 716 20.43 6.33 8.01
N GLU A 717 19.66 7.38 8.26
CA GLU A 717 18.91 7.53 9.50
C GLU A 717 17.74 6.54 9.57
N ARG A 718 17.60 5.86 10.70
CA ARG A 718 16.55 4.87 10.94
C ARG A 718 15.41 5.48 11.73
N ALA A 719 14.18 5.03 11.45
CA ALA A 719 13.04 5.36 12.30
C ALA A 719 13.25 4.68 13.67
N ALA A 720 13.32 5.50 14.73
CA ALA A 720 13.50 5.04 16.10
C ALA A 720 12.23 4.40 16.68
#